data_AF-A0A6J8B5R1-F1
#
_entry.id   AF-A0A6J8B5R1-F1
#
_cell.length_a   1.000
_cell.length_b   1.000
_cell.length_c   1.000
_cell.angle_alpha   90.00
_cell.angle_beta   90.00
_cell.angle_gamma   90.00
#
_symmetry.space_group_name_H-M   'P 1'
#
loop_
_entity.id
_entity.type
_entity.pdbx_description
1 polymer ?
#
loop_
_entity_poly.entity_id
_entity_poly.type
_entity_poly.pdbx_seq_one_letter_code
_entity_poly.pdbx_strand_id
1 'polypeptide(L)'
;MPNLRYLNLSGNRFSTVPGSEKLPLMLTHLNLSVNLMKKSFWKKPFEKIVFLIELDLHGNYLGANPTIFYKGIFDNLNKLQYLDISDNNFSRNKLEYPDEEFEKLTSLNNLTIDALEGRTPFGKGFFNLQNLTTLTSLPGRLEKITLDYFENVPQIQNLNVSLKRTQFINTSSGFYLKRIELGALNIKPLQNTSLEELYIDKNRLEMAEDFAATYLPKNLKILSLRVPAKTPDLLSYTEELPNNYDRALKLQNQSSVKNTMCYALVISMANTEQKFVQNDDSKRSNTEELSGKTILIIGTSGPGLQFLWKILQDLNIKVILVDPKEENHGRRFVEVFIHYNYLEDSIHRDENHANTIIRLLGHRKEQLSACISFDEDSMHLTAILCQKLGLIGIDPDVARTSQSKQLTYDALKDDLDTSKYSPLSFRIENVSDIVNTKGLLFPAILKPEYGSNSEGIMEVTSTDDCASKYTKLQSTFGKDWNVKGFSSAMVLMEYLPGISHHIEIVIFHGALLKALVSDMGPKLPGVFADTTTCFPTCLSDKLKGEIINASFDCCRKIGLDNGVYNVEMKLTNTGFKMVEINTRPGSYRRCAVFKTTNSIDLHVTNVLIKCGIKPKLQEVIMNYAVGCFLYSFAHLRQLRDQTVQRRISKLQQQNQILYIERSEIAECDNTFPKCFAHLVAIDKRSVQFAKQKLIDICTELNLSSDEYNIKHFTRYF
;
A
#
# COMPACT_ATOMS: atom_id res chain seq x y z
N MET A 1 45.59 0.43 43.08
CA MET A 1 46.27 0.67 41.79
C MET A 1 46.21 2.16 41.46
N PRO A 2 47.04 3.02 42.08
CA PRO A 2 46.90 4.47 42.01
C PRO A 2 47.10 5.05 40.60
N ASN A 3 47.80 4.34 39.71
CA ASN A 3 48.08 4.76 38.34
C ASN A 3 47.14 4.16 37.27
N LEU A 4 46.10 3.41 37.67
CA LEU A 4 45.20 2.78 36.71
C LEU A 4 44.40 3.85 35.97
N ARG A 5 44.49 3.85 34.63
CA ARG A 5 43.82 4.83 33.76
C ARG A 5 42.62 4.28 32.99
N TYR A 6 42.62 2.98 32.71
CA TYR A 6 41.56 2.28 31.99
C TYR A 6 41.02 1.15 32.86
N LEU A 7 39.70 1.15 33.09
CA LEU A 7 39.01 0.11 33.83
C LEU A 7 37.76 -0.33 33.09
N ASN A 8 37.75 -1.59 32.65
CA ASN A 8 36.59 -2.22 32.03
C ASN A 8 35.95 -3.24 32.98
N LEU A 9 34.72 -2.95 33.37
CA LEU A 9 33.85 -3.74 34.24
C LEU A 9 32.57 -4.16 33.49
N SER A 10 32.58 -4.11 32.16
CA SER A 10 31.46 -4.49 31.31
C SER A 10 31.08 -5.98 31.44
N GLY A 11 29.82 -6.32 31.19
CA GLY A 11 29.36 -7.71 31.08
C GLY A 11 29.30 -8.47 32.40
N ASN A 12 29.30 -7.76 33.52
CA ASN A 12 29.23 -8.34 34.86
C ASN A 12 27.79 -8.32 35.39
N ARG A 13 27.61 -8.60 36.69
CA ARG A 13 26.31 -8.60 37.37
C ARG A 13 26.23 -7.54 38.48
N PHE A 14 26.95 -6.44 38.34
CA PHE A 14 26.94 -5.37 39.34
C PHE A 14 25.54 -4.79 39.45
N SER A 15 24.97 -4.82 40.66
CA SER A 15 23.62 -4.26 40.92
C SER A 15 23.65 -2.80 41.39
N THR A 16 24.86 -2.28 41.66
CA THR A 16 25.16 -0.90 42.06
C THR A 16 26.44 -0.43 41.35
N VAL A 17 26.56 0.88 41.12
CA VAL A 17 27.82 1.50 40.68
C VAL A 17 28.85 1.40 41.82
N PRO A 18 30.15 1.15 41.58
CA PRO A 18 31.17 1.29 42.63
C PRO A 18 31.32 2.77 43.05
N GLY A 19 31.30 3.07 44.35
CA GLY A 19 31.51 4.43 44.83
C GLY A 19 32.91 4.97 44.50
N SER A 20 33.05 6.29 44.39
CA SER A 20 34.31 6.97 44.02
C SER A 20 35.52 6.57 44.86
N GLU A 21 35.32 6.19 46.13
CA GLU A 21 36.39 5.73 47.02
C GLU A 21 36.95 4.35 46.66
N LYS A 22 36.19 3.54 45.94
CA LYS A 22 36.59 2.20 45.48
C LYS A 22 37.19 2.22 44.07
N LEU A 23 37.09 3.34 43.37
CA LEU A 23 37.61 3.52 42.02
C LEU A 23 38.98 4.22 42.07
N PRO A 24 39.95 3.83 41.21
CA PRO A 24 41.21 4.55 41.11
C PRO A 24 40.99 6.02 40.68
N LEU A 25 41.60 6.96 41.40
CA LEU A 25 41.41 8.40 41.19
C LEU A 25 41.96 8.91 39.85
N MET A 26 42.94 8.21 39.27
CA MET A 26 43.58 8.57 38.00
C MET A 26 42.89 7.98 36.76
N LEU A 27 41.68 7.42 36.90
CA LEU A 27 40.94 6.88 35.78
C LEU A 27 40.62 7.95 34.74
N THR A 28 40.91 7.61 33.49
CA THR A 28 40.50 8.36 32.31
C THR A 28 39.43 7.63 31.52
N HIS A 29 39.32 6.31 31.64
CA HIS A 29 38.31 5.49 30.95
C HIS A 29 37.66 4.52 31.94
N LEU A 30 36.34 4.52 32.00
CA LEU A 30 35.55 3.64 32.84
C LEU A 30 34.41 3.03 32.03
N ASN A 31 34.47 1.72 31.81
CA ASN A 31 33.39 0.97 31.18
C ASN A 31 32.62 0.15 32.23
N LEU A 32 31.34 0.46 32.39
CA LEU A 32 30.39 -0.17 33.31
C LEU A 32 29.19 -0.77 32.55
N SER A 33 29.29 -0.93 31.23
CA SER A 33 28.18 -1.40 30.38
C SER A 33 27.73 -2.83 30.69
N VAL A 34 26.51 -3.19 30.26
CA VAL A 34 25.96 -4.55 30.32
C VAL A 34 26.08 -5.15 31.73
N ASN A 35 25.51 -4.44 32.70
CA ASN A 35 25.45 -4.84 34.12
C ASN A 35 23.98 -4.84 34.59
N LEU A 36 23.74 -4.91 35.91
CA LEU A 36 22.39 -4.99 36.49
C LEU A 36 22.08 -3.79 37.41
N MET A 37 22.64 -2.61 37.12
CA MET A 37 22.58 -1.45 38.02
C MET A 37 21.16 -0.91 38.15
N LYS A 38 20.50 -1.22 39.27
CA LYS A 38 19.07 -0.93 39.52
C LYS A 38 18.74 -0.51 40.96
N LYS A 39 19.72 -0.35 41.83
CA LYS A 39 19.52 0.01 43.25
C LYS A 39 20.20 1.36 43.54
N SER A 40 19.47 2.25 44.21
CA SER A 40 20.01 3.53 44.67
C SER A 40 20.96 3.31 45.85
N PHE A 41 22.25 3.32 45.60
CA PHE A 41 23.23 3.76 46.57
C PHE A 41 24.14 4.74 45.84
N TRP A 42 24.73 5.69 46.57
CA TRP A 42 25.59 6.80 46.12
C TRP A 42 24.89 8.12 45.81
N LYS A 43 25.14 9.12 46.66
CA LYS A 43 25.27 10.51 46.24
C LYS A 43 26.69 10.65 45.65
N LYS A 44 26.78 11.13 44.41
CA LYS A 44 27.93 11.45 43.57
C LYS A 44 28.95 10.31 43.32
N PRO A 45 28.62 9.25 42.54
CA PRO A 45 29.49 8.08 42.35
C PRO A 45 30.83 8.39 41.68
N PHE A 46 30.90 9.48 40.90
CA PHE A 46 32.09 9.85 40.14
C PHE A 46 32.82 11.08 40.69
N GLU A 47 32.42 11.59 41.87
CA GLU A 47 32.88 12.90 42.39
C GLU A 47 34.40 13.05 42.48
N LYS A 48 35.11 11.95 42.81
CA LYS A 48 36.58 11.95 43.01
C LYS A 48 37.38 11.54 41.77
N ILE A 49 36.76 11.03 40.71
CA ILE A 49 37.44 10.59 39.48
C ILE A 49 37.43 11.70 38.41
N VAL A 50 37.95 12.86 38.79
CA VAL A 50 37.89 14.12 38.01
C VAL A 50 38.69 14.11 36.70
N PHE A 51 39.47 13.06 36.44
CA PHE A 51 40.24 12.87 35.21
C PHE A 51 39.51 12.07 34.14
N LEU A 52 38.27 11.65 34.40
CA LEU A 52 37.52 10.81 33.49
C LEU A 52 37.25 11.52 32.14
N ILE A 53 37.59 10.83 31.06
CA ILE A 53 37.43 11.26 29.66
C ILE A 53 36.32 10.44 29.00
N GLU A 54 36.27 9.13 29.27
CA GLU A 54 35.25 8.23 28.71
C GLU A 54 34.50 7.47 29.81
N LEU A 55 33.17 7.49 29.73
CA LEU A 55 32.27 6.76 30.60
C LEU A 55 31.24 5.99 29.78
N ASP A 56 31.20 4.67 29.95
CA ASP A 56 30.22 3.80 29.30
C ASP A 56 29.29 3.16 30.36
N LEU A 57 28.01 3.49 30.30
CA LEU A 57 26.92 3.02 31.16
C LEU A 57 25.86 2.21 30.38
N HIS A 58 26.13 1.84 29.12
CA HIS A 58 25.19 1.15 28.24
C HIS A 58 24.59 -0.12 28.89
N GLY A 59 23.33 -0.47 28.58
CA GLY A 59 22.78 -1.79 28.91
C GLY A 59 22.63 -2.05 30.41
N ASN A 60 22.21 -1.03 31.17
CA ASN A 60 21.96 -1.08 32.60
C ASN A 60 20.47 -0.84 32.90
N TYR A 61 20.10 -0.53 34.15
CA TYR A 61 18.71 -0.31 34.57
C TYR A 61 18.55 1.04 35.28
N LEU A 62 19.31 2.06 34.86
CA LEU A 62 19.31 3.37 35.51
C LEU A 62 17.93 4.06 35.49
N GLY A 63 17.14 3.85 34.43
CA GLY A 63 15.77 4.32 34.30
C GLY A 63 14.72 3.47 35.05
N ALA A 64 15.10 2.43 35.79
CA ALA A 64 14.14 1.60 36.54
C ALA A 64 13.60 2.26 37.82
N ASN A 65 14.30 3.27 38.34
CA ASN A 65 13.88 4.03 39.52
C ASN A 65 14.42 5.47 39.42
N PRO A 66 13.57 6.52 39.43
CA PRO A 66 13.99 7.92 39.31
C PRO A 66 15.05 8.35 40.33
N THR A 67 15.12 7.71 41.50
CA THR A 67 16.11 8.04 42.54
C THR A 67 17.52 7.53 42.22
N ILE A 68 17.69 6.64 41.23
CA ILE A 68 19.00 6.15 40.79
C ILE A 68 19.74 7.23 40.01
N PHE A 69 19.01 8.02 39.23
CA PHE A 69 19.55 9.10 38.39
C PHE A 69 19.26 10.46 39.04
N TYR A 70 19.82 10.66 40.24
CA TYR A 70 19.57 11.84 41.09
C TYR A 70 20.55 13.00 40.79
N LYS A 71 20.24 14.17 41.37
CA LYS A 71 21.01 15.41 41.24
C LYS A 71 22.47 15.25 41.68
N GLY A 72 23.40 15.57 40.79
CA GLY A 72 24.86 15.51 40.99
C GLY A 72 25.54 14.22 40.55
N ILE A 73 24.89 13.39 39.73
CA ILE A 73 25.48 12.14 39.24
C ILE A 73 26.75 12.37 38.40
N PHE A 74 26.79 13.47 37.64
CA PHE A 74 27.92 13.86 36.80
C PHE A 74 28.77 15.01 37.37
N ASP A 75 28.61 15.32 38.66
CA ASP A 75 29.39 16.37 39.31
C ASP A 75 30.90 16.11 39.14
N ASN A 76 31.64 17.18 38.86
CA ASN A 76 33.10 17.21 38.66
C ASN A 76 33.62 16.43 37.43
N LEU A 77 32.76 15.93 36.55
CA LEU A 77 33.15 15.28 35.30
C LEU A 77 33.43 16.29 34.16
N ASN A 78 34.10 17.39 34.49
CA ASN A 78 34.32 18.51 33.57
C ASN A 78 35.28 18.17 32.42
N LYS A 79 35.95 17.01 32.46
CA LYS A 79 36.85 16.50 31.41
C LYS A 79 36.23 15.41 30.56
N LEU A 80 34.99 15.00 30.87
CA LEU A 80 34.32 13.93 30.16
C LEU A 80 34.03 14.35 28.73
N GLN A 81 34.51 13.57 27.78
CA GLN A 81 34.38 13.79 26.34
C GLN A 81 33.39 12.80 25.74
N TYR A 82 33.42 11.53 26.18
CA TYR A 82 32.55 10.46 25.70
C TYR A 82 31.63 9.95 26.82
N LEU A 83 30.34 9.88 26.54
CA LEU A 83 29.34 9.25 27.41
C LEU A 83 28.43 8.33 26.59
N ASP A 84 28.32 7.06 26.99
CA ASP A 84 27.26 6.16 26.53
C ASP A 84 26.31 5.85 27.69
N ILE A 85 25.03 6.18 27.54
CA ILE A 85 23.97 5.91 28.52
C ILE A 85 22.76 5.22 27.87
N SER A 86 22.95 4.61 26.71
CA SER A 86 21.90 3.90 25.99
C SER A 86 21.48 2.58 26.67
N ASP A 87 20.35 2.02 26.26
CA ASP A 87 19.70 0.81 26.79
C ASP A 87 19.60 0.78 28.33
N ASN A 88 19.04 1.85 28.90
CA ASN A 88 18.91 2.02 30.36
C ASN A 88 17.46 2.03 30.89
N ASN A 89 16.49 1.60 30.07
CA ASN A 89 15.05 1.56 30.35
C ASN A 89 14.35 2.94 30.55
N PHE A 90 14.98 4.07 30.22
CA PHE A 90 14.32 5.39 30.26
C PHE A 90 13.08 5.44 29.36
N SER A 91 13.23 5.02 28.11
CA SER A 91 12.13 4.93 27.13
C SER A 91 11.01 3.98 27.59
N ARG A 92 11.35 2.79 28.09
CA ARG A 92 10.36 1.81 28.60
C ARG A 92 9.55 2.32 29.78
N ASN A 93 10.17 3.12 30.65
CA ASN A 93 9.54 3.64 31.86
C ASN A 93 9.00 5.06 31.70
N LYS A 94 9.01 5.61 30.48
CA LYS A 94 8.54 6.97 30.16
C LYS A 94 9.20 8.06 31.04
N LEU A 95 10.48 7.87 31.37
CA LEU A 95 11.27 8.82 32.14
C LEU A 95 12.05 9.76 31.20
N GLU A 96 12.25 10.99 31.66
CA GLU A 96 13.08 11.99 30.98
C GLU A 96 14.53 11.90 31.46
N TYR A 97 15.46 12.28 30.59
CA TYR A 97 16.83 12.56 31.00
C TYR A 97 16.85 13.89 31.76
N PRO A 98 17.51 14.01 32.93
CA PRO A 98 17.54 15.25 33.67
C PRO A 98 18.49 16.25 33.02
N ASP A 99 17.90 17.26 32.39
CA ASP A 99 18.62 18.32 31.68
C ASP A 99 19.68 19.02 32.55
N GLU A 100 19.37 19.30 33.82
CA GLU A 100 20.28 19.98 34.77
C GLU A 100 21.61 19.24 35.00
N GLU A 101 21.64 17.92 34.80
CA GLU A 101 22.85 17.12 35.00
C GLU A 101 23.70 17.05 33.74
N PHE A 102 23.07 17.01 32.57
CA PHE A 102 23.78 17.04 31.30
C PHE A 102 24.43 18.40 31.05
N GLU A 103 23.76 19.50 31.42
CA GLU A 103 24.27 20.88 31.27
C GLU A 103 25.69 21.08 31.83
N LYS A 104 26.08 20.32 32.87
CA LYS A 104 27.39 20.40 33.52
C LYS A 104 28.52 19.78 32.69
N LEU A 105 28.21 18.91 31.72
CA LEU A 105 29.17 18.14 30.92
C LEU A 105 29.71 18.97 29.74
N THR A 106 30.23 20.17 29.99
CA THR A 106 30.59 21.13 28.94
C THR A 106 31.74 20.69 28.03
N SER A 107 32.56 19.71 28.43
CA SER A 107 33.61 19.11 27.59
C SER A 107 33.13 17.95 26.72
N LEU A 108 31.86 17.54 26.85
CA LEU A 108 31.32 16.39 26.13
C LEU A 108 31.32 16.66 24.62
N ASN A 109 31.95 15.78 23.85
CA ASN A 109 32.00 15.84 22.39
C ASN A 109 31.20 14.72 21.73
N ASN A 110 31.03 13.60 22.42
CA ASN A 110 30.36 12.39 21.95
C ASN A 110 29.34 11.88 22.99
N LEU A 111 28.09 11.76 22.58
CA LEU A 111 27.01 11.21 23.40
C LEU A 111 26.29 10.07 22.70
N THR A 112 26.15 8.92 23.36
CA THR A 112 25.30 7.81 22.93
C THR A 112 24.11 7.67 23.89
N ILE A 113 22.88 7.78 23.38
CA ILE A 113 21.66 7.88 24.20
C ILE A 113 20.45 7.22 23.53
N ASP A 114 19.47 6.77 24.33
CA ASP A 114 18.24 6.19 23.77
C ASP A 114 17.28 7.28 23.30
N ALA A 115 16.51 6.92 22.29
CA ALA A 115 15.44 7.74 21.78
C ALA A 115 14.14 7.58 22.60
N LEU A 116 13.49 8.70 22.98
CA LEU A 116 12.28 8.70 23.81
C LEU A 116 11.02 8.91 22.96
N GLU A 117 10.04 8.01 23.07
CA GLU A 117 8.82 8.05 22.24
C GLU A 117 7.85 9.15 22.65
N GLY A 118 7.41 9.96 21.68
CA GLY A 118 6.43 11.03 21.87
C GLY A 118 6.95 12.26 22.64
N ARG A 119 8.27 12.39 22.84
CA ARG A 119 8.91 13.52 23.54
C ARG A 119 10.25 13.88 22.89
N THR A 120 10.71 15.11 23.10
CA THR A 120 12.09 15.53 22.79
C THR A 120 13.02 14.98 23.87
N PRO A 121 14.04 14.15 23.56
CA PRO A 121 14.94 13.61 24.58
C PRO A 121 15.90 14.66 25.13
N PHE A 122 16.08 15.78 24.42
CA PHE A 122 16.95 16.89 24.79
C PHE A 122 16.10 18.06 25.25
N GLY A 123 16.09 18.35 26.55
CA GLY A 123 15.58 19.63 27.02
C GLY A 123 16.67 20.71 26.98
N LYS A 124 16.38 21.85 27.61
CA LYS A 124 17.18 23.09 27.43
C LYS A 124 18.63 22.97 27.89
N GLY A 125 18.94 22.10 28.84
CA GLY A 125 20.31 21.90 29.35
C GLY A 125 21.30 21.43 28.28
N PHE A 126 20.83 20.72 27.25
CA PHE A 126 21.67 20.25 26.14
C PHE A 126 22.14 21.37 25.20
N PHE A 127 21.44 22.52 25.21
CA PHE A 127 21.85 23.70 24.43
C PHE A 127 23.19 24.26 24.90
N ASN A 128 23.55 24.05 26.17
CA ASN A 128 24.80 24.54 26.76
C ASN A 128 26.01 23.64 26.45
N LEU A 129 25.81 22.48 25.80
CA LEU A 129 26.87 21.53 25.43
C LEU A 129 27.51 21.91 24.09
N GLN A 130 28.15 23.07 24.04
CA GLN A 130 28.70 23.66 22.81
C GLN A 130 29.79 22.80 22.13
N ASN A 131 30.47 21.93 22.89
CA ASN A 131 31.47 21.00 22.36
C ASN A 131 30.86 19.70 21.80
N LEU A 132 29.58 19.44 22.03
CA LEU A 132 28.91 18.21 21.61
C LEU A 132 28.72 18.24 20.09
N THR A 133 29.55 17.49 19.37
CA THR A 133 29.52 17.46 17.90
C THR A 133 29.02 16.13 17.35
N THR A 134 29.08 15.06 18.16
CA THR A 134 28.68 13.71 17.75
C THR A 134 27.60 13.16 18.67
N LEU A 135 26.48 12.77 18.06
CA LEU A 135 25.35 12.16 18.75
C LEU A 135 25.04 10.82 18.12
N THR A 136 25.07 9.76 18.92
CA THR A 136 24.57 8.44 18.54
C THR A 136 23.24 8.20 19.27
N SER A 137 22.16 8.04 18.52
CA SER A 137 20.86 7.70 19.10
C SER A 137 20.47 6.27 18.76
N LEU A 138 20.28 5.44 19.78
CA LEU A 138 19.69 4.12 19.61
C LEU A 138 18.17 4.26 19.68
N PRO A 139 17.42 3.88 18.64
CA PRO A 139 15.98 3.98 18.71
C PRO A 139 15.45 2.94 19.69
N GLY A 140 14.70 3.42 20.69
CA GLY A 140 13.56 2.68 21.23
C GLY A 140 12.52 2.41 20.12
N ARG A 141 11.29 2.04 20.45
CA ARG A 141 10.22 1.73 19.47
C ARG A 141 9.74 2.95 18.62
N LEU A 142 10.59 3.95 18.37
CA LEU A 142 10.25 5.12 17.59
C LEU A 142 9.86 4.76 16.15
N GLU A 143 8.63 5.13 15.79
CA GLU A 143 8.13 5.01 14.41
C GLU A 143 8.59 6.18 13.52
N LYS A 144 8.87 7.35 14.10
CA LYS A 144 9.28 8.59 13.38
C LYS A 144 10.29 9.44 14.17
N ILE A 145 11.20 10.11 13.47
CA ILE A 145 12.05 11.20 14.01
C ILE A 145 11.81 12.46 13.15
N THR A 146 11.41 13.57 13.79
CA THR A 146 11.23 14.91 13.18
C THR A 146 12.39 15.83 13.57
N LEU A 147 12.61 16.96 12.88
CA LEU A 147 13.70 17.89 13.22
C LEU A 147 13.55 18.56 14.59
N ASP A 148 12.32 18.78 15.08
CA ASP A 148 12.03 19.30 16.43
C ASP A 148 12.67 18.43 17.53
N TYR A 149 12.95 17.15 17.21
CA TYR A 149 13.68 16.23 18.05
C TYR A 149 15.10 16.73 18.42
N PHE A 150 15.70 17.59 17.60
CA PHE A 150 17.07 18.12 17.77
C PHE A 150 17.11 19.63 18.05
N GLU A 151 15.97 20.28 18.33
CA GLU A 151 15.89 21.75 18.50
C GLU A 151 16.86 22.29 19.56
N ASN A 152 17.05 21.54 20.66
CA ASN A 152 17.96 21.92 21.76
C ASN A 152 19.40 21.43 21.59
N VAL A 153 19.76 20.85 20.43
CA VAL A 153 21.13 20.42 20.09
C VAL A 153 21.56 20.88 18.69
N PRO A 154 21.46 22.19 18.35
CA PRO A 154 21.81 22.73 17.04
C PRO A 154 23.30 22.55 16.66
N GLN A 155 24.16 22.28 17.63
CA GLN A 155 25.61 22.13 17.46
C GLN A 155 26.06 20.76 16.90
N ILE A 156 25.18 19.77 16.82
CA ILE A 156 25.52 18.41 16.35
C ILE A 156 25.92 18.44 14.88
N GLN A 157 27.10 17.92 14.56
CA GLN A 157 27.62 17.80 13.20
C GLN A 157 27.58 16.37 12.68
N ASN A 158 27.72 15.39 13.58
CA ASN A 158 27.73 13.96 13.27
C ASN A 158 26.58 13.28 13.99
N LEU A 159 25.63 12.72 13.23
CA LEU A 159 24.48 12.02 13.78
C LEU A 159 24.49 10.55 13.36
N ASN A 160 24.61 9.63 14.31
CA ASN A 160 24.50 8.19 14.08
C ASN A 160 23.16 7.69 14.61
N VAL A 161 22.30 7.16 13.74
CA VAL A 161 20.99 6.65 14.15
C VAL A 161 20.76 5.24 13.62
N SER A 162 20.60 4.29 14.55
CA SER A 162 20.39 2.87 14.23
C SER A 162 18.92 2.54 13.94
N LEU A 163 18.34 3.12 12.88
CA LEU A 163 16.90 3.06 12.58
C LEU A 163 16.47 1.74 11.93
N LYS A 164 16.05 0.73 12.69
CA LYS A 164 15.60 -0.53 12.08
C LYS A 164 14.28 -0.41 11.29
N ARG A 165 13.40 0.57 11.55
CA ARG A 165 12.05 0.69 10.95
C ARG A 165 11.44 2.11 10.92
N THR A 166 12.21 3.16 11.12
CA THR A 166 11.71 4.52 11.43
C THR A 166 11.79 5.45 10.22
N GLN A 167 10.76 6.27 9.98
CA GLN A 167 10.78 7.31 8.94
C GLN A 167 11.48 8.57 9.47
N PHE A 168 12.52 9.05 8.78
CA PHE A 168 13.07 10.39 9.00
C PHE A 168 12.17 11.41 8.30
N ILE A 169 11.77 12.48 8.96
CA ILE A 169 10.88 13.51 8.38
C ILE A 169 11.57 14.87 8.46
N ASN A 170 11.89 15.43 7.29
CA ASN A 170 12.51 16.75 7.14
C ASN A 170 11.42 17.83 7.05
N THR A 171 11.39 18.80 7.96
CA THR A 171 10.37 19.86 8.02
C THR A 171 10.89 21.30 7.93
N SER A 172 12.21 21.58 7.89
CA SER A 172 12.68 22.98 7.78
C SER A 172 14.19 23.14 7.50
N SER A 173 14.53 24.26 6.87
CA SER A 173 15.82 24.59 6.23
C SER A 173 16.93 25.13 7.16
N GLY A 174 17.00 24.69 8.43
CA GLY A 174 17.85 25.33 9.46
C GLY A 174 18.90 24.47 10.17
N PHE A 175 18.84 23.14 10.10
CA PHE A 175 19.74 22.25 10.85
C PHE A 175 20.89 21.76 9.96
N TYR A 176 22.15 22.13 10.30
CA TYR A 176 23.33 21.74 9.54
C TYR A 176 23.95 20.45 10.09
N LEU A 177 23.76 19.34 9.38
CA LEU A 177 24.45 18.08 9.63
C LEU A 177 25.56 17.89 8.61
N LYS A 178 26.79 17.62 9.07
CA LYS A 178 27.92 17.29 8.21
C LYS A 178 27.90 15.81 7.81
N ARG A 179 27.64 14.92 8.78
CA ARG A 179 27.69 13.47 8.61
C ARG A 179 26.48 12.77 9.23
N ILE A 180 25.93 11.78 8.52
CA ILE A 180 24.91 10.88 9.05
C ILE A 180 25.24 9.42 8.78
N GLU A 181 25.01 8.56 9.78
CA GLU A 181 25.01 7.10 9.62
C GLU A 181 23.60 6.56 9.85
N LEU A 182 23.03 5.86 8.87
CA LEU A 182 21.64 5.37 8.90
C LEU A 182 21.57 3.85 8.77
N GLY A 183 20.76 3.22 9.63
CA GLY A 183 20.40 1.80 9.55
C GLY A 183 19.06 1.47 8.85
N ALA A 184 18.48 2.42 8.09
CA ALA A 184 17.21 2.30 7.36
C ALA A 184 17.33 2.54 5.84
N LEU A 185 16.38 2.00 5.06
CA LEU A 185 16.34 2.06 3.58
C LEU A 185 15.87 3.40 2.97
N ASN A 186 15.21 4.29 3.71
CA ASN A 186 14.60 5.49 3.13
C ASN A 186 15.47 6.75 3.31
N ILE A 187 16.25 7.08 2.27
CA ILE A 187 17.12 8.28 2.22
C ILE A 187 16.46 9.51 1.57
N LYS A 188 15.23 9.39 1.04
CA LYS A 188 14.48 10.49 0.37
C LYS A 188 14.42 11.82 1.15
N PRO A 189 14.23 11.82 2.49
CA PRO A 189 14.21 13.05 3.27
C PRO A 189 15.54 13.84 3.28
N LEU A 190 16.65 13.20 2.93
CA LEU A 190 17.99 13.80 2.97
C LEU A 190 18.29 14.67 1.74
N GLN A 191 17.48 14.58 0.67
CA GLN A 191 17.71 15.27 -0.60
C GLN A 191 17.89 16.79 -0.45
N ASN A 192 17.15 17.40 0.48
CA ASN A 192 17.17 18.84 0.74
C ASN A 192 18.04 19.24 1.94
N THR A 193 19.00 18.39 2.33
CA THR A 193 19.93 18.67 3.43
C THR A 193 21.28 19.17 2.92
N SER A 194 22.04 19.86 3.78
CA SER A 194 23.41 20.32 3.50
C SER A 194 24.47 19.24 3.76
N LEU A 195 24.07 17.97 3.81
CA LEU A 195 24.90 16.84 4.23
C LEU A 195 26.10 16.62 3.29
N GLU A 196 27.29 16.47 3.88
CA GLU A 196 28.53 16.21 3.14
C GLU A 196 28.91 14.72 3.13
N GLU A 197 28.53 13.95 4.16
CA GLU A 197 28.92 12.55 4.30
C GLU A 197 27.73 11.66 4.71
N LEU A 198 27.45 10.61 3.93
CA LEU A 198 26.37 9.65 4.16
C LEU A 198 26.92 8.23 4.24
N TYR A 199 26.75 7.60 5.39
CA TYR A 199 27.13 6.21 5.63
C TYR A 199 25.86 5.38 5.81
N ILE A 200 25.62 4.42 4.93
CA ILE A 200 24.51 3.45 5.04
C ILE A 200 25.02 2.02 5.14
N ASP A 201 26.26 1.90 5.63
CA ASP A 201 26.93 0.65 5.96
C ASP A 201 26.06 -0.14 6.93
N LYS A 202 25.81 -1.44 6.64
CA LYS A 202 24.91 -2.36 7.38
C LYS A 202 23.42 -2.34 7.02
N ASN A 203 22.98 -1.54 6.05
CA ASN A 203 21.67 -1.77 5.44
C ASN A 203 21.68 -3.07 4.63
N ARG A 204 20.62 -3.90 4.78
CA ARG A 204 20.32 -4.93 3.80
C ARG A 204 19.77 -4.21 2.56
N LEU A 205 20.67 -3.74 1.69
CA LEU A 205 20.30 -3.17 0.40
C LEU A 205 19.77 -4.29 -0.49
N GLU A 206 18.54 -4.75 -0.24
CA GLU A 206 17.81 -5.70 -1.09
C GLU A 206 17.11 -5.00 -2.28
N MET A 207 17.00 -3.67 -2.24
CA MET A 207 16.58 -2.81 -3.36
C MET A 207 17.31 -1.48 -3.25
N ALA A 208 18.19 -1.17 -4.21
CA ALA A 208 18.45 0.21 -4.55
C ALA A 208 17.35 0.58 -5.57
N GLU A 209 16.44 1.49 -5.20
CA GLU A 209 15.45 2.03 -6.13
C GLU A 209 16.17 2.69 -7.33
N ASP A 210 15.59 2.60 -8.53
CA ASP A 210 16.16 3.14 -9.79
C ASP A 210 16.41 4.65 -9.78
N PHE A 211 15.99 5.36 -8.73
CA PHE A 211 16.14 6.78 -8.52
C PHE A 211 16.85 7.14 -7.20
N ALA A 212 17.43 6.19 -6.46
CA ALA A 212 18.07 6.46 -5.17
C ALA A 212 19.16 7.56 -5.24
N ALA A 213 19.83 7.69 -6.39
CA ALA A 213 20.79 8.77 -6.64
C ALA A 213 20.14 10.17 -6.65
N THR A 214 18.88 10.29 -7.07
CA THR A 214 18.14 11.57 -7.09
C THR A 214 17.81 12.08 -5.68
N TYR A 215 17.82 11.18 -4.69
CA TYR A 215 17.58 11.49 -3.29
C TYR A 215 18.84 11.81 -2.49
N LEU A 216 20.02 11.76 -3.13
CA LEU A 216 21.26 12.15 -2.47
C LEU A 216 21.30 13.68 -2.31
N PRO A 217 21.75 14.18 -1.14
CA PRO A 217 21.97 15.61 -0.94
C PRO A 217 22.92 16.19 -1.99
N LYS A 218 22.62 17.40 -2.48
CA LYS A 218 23.44 18.05 -3.52
C LYS A 218 24.88 18.33 -3.09
N ASN A 219 25.12 18.48 -1.79
CA ASN A 219 26.43 18.77 -1.21
C ASN A 219 27.20 17.51 -0.78
N LEU A 220 26.70 16.32 -1.11
CA LEU A 220 27.28 15.04 -0.67
C LEU A 220 28.64 14.80 -1.33
N LYS A 221 29.69 14.70 -0.51
CA LYS A 221 31.08 14.42 -0.91
C LYS A 221 31.45 12.94 -0.73
N ILE A 222 30.87 12.27 0.26
CA ILE A 222 31.19 10.88 0.61
C ILE A 222 29.89 10.07 0.76
N LEU A 223 29.80 8.95 0.04
CA LEU A 223 28.76 7.93 0.19
C LEU A 223 29.42 6.58 0.49
N SER A 224 29.09 5.97 1.62
CA SER A 224 29.56 4.62 1.98
C SER A 224 28.42 3.61 1.97
N LEU A 225 28.62 2.53 1.20
CA LEU A 225 27.67 1.43 0.97
C LEU A 225 28.33 0.07 1.31
N ARG A 226 28.60 -0.23 2.58
CA ARG A 226 29.15 -1.53 2.99
C ARG A 226 28.04 -2.52 3.35
N VAL A 227 27.85 -3.53 2.51
CA VAL A 227 27.04 -4.71 2.84
C VAL A 227 27.85 -5.59 3.82
N PRO A 228 27.26 -6.10 4.91
CA PRO A 228 28.00 -6.99 5.82
C PRO A 228 28.47 -8.23 5.06
N ALA A 229 29.77 -8.51 5.10
CA ALA A 229 30.31 -9.78 4.61
C ALA A 229 29.67 -10.91 5.41
N LYS A 230 28.84 -11.75 4.77
CA LYS A 230 28.52 -13.06 5.34
C LYS A 230 29.83 -13.85 5.40
N THR A 231 30.18 -14.33 6.59
CA THR A 231 31.24 -15.30 6.78
C THR A 231 30.99 -16.53 5.87
N PRO A 232 32.05 -17.09 5.26
CA PRO A 232 31.92 -18.10 4.22
C PRO A 232 31.91 -19.50 4.83
N ASP A 233 30.95 -20.33 4.43
CA ASP A 233 31.15 -21.78 4.37
C ASP A 233 31.15 -22.21 2.90
N LEU A 234 32.19 -22.97 2.57
CA LEU A 234 32.59 -23.41 1.24
C LEU A 234 31.54 -24.30 0.57
N LEU A 235 31.41 -24.18 -0.76
CA LEU A 235 31.86 -25.20 -1.72
C LEU A 235 31.68 -24.72 -3.18
N SER A 236 32.67 -25.09 -3.97
CA SER A 236 33.03 -24.72 -5.34
C SER A 236 32.03 -25.14 -6.41
N TYR A 237 31.80 -24.28 -7.41
CA TYR A 237 31.62 -24.69 -8.82
C TYR A 237 32.14 -23.59 -9.75
N THR A 238 33.07 -23.97 -10.62
CA THR A 238 33.67 -23.16 -11.69
C THR A 238 33.14 -23.67 -13.03
N GLU A 239 32.57 -22.79 -13.86
CA GLU A 239 32.47 -23.02 -15.31
C GLU A 239 32.84 -21.75 -16.08
N GLU A 240 33.60 -21.96 -17.15
CA GLU A 240 34.27 -20.98 -18.01
C GLU A 240 33.31 -20.29 -18.98
N LEU A 241 33.54 -19.00 -19.27
CA LEU A 241 32.92 -18.28 -20.39
C LEU A 241 34.00 -17.96 -21.45
N PRO A 242 33.70 -18.09 -22.76
CA PRO A 242 34.68 -17.90 -23.81
C PRO A 242 34.96 -16.44 -24.16
N ASN A 243 36.22 -16.25 -24.58
CA ASN A 243 36.89 -15.05 -25.06
C ASN A 243 36.08 -14.20 -26.04
N ASN A 244 35.94 -12.90 -25.74
CA ASN A 244 36.44 -11.80 -26.57
C ASN A 244 35.92 -10.47 -26.01
N TYR A 245 36.80 -9.64 -25.47
CA TYR A 245 36.98 -8.21 -25.80
C TYR A 245 38.02 -7.60 -24.85
N ASP A 246 39.28 -7.65 -25.30
CA ASP A 246 40.40 -6.89 -24.75
C ASP A 246 40.21 -5.39 -25.00
N ARG A 247 40.17 -4.59 -23.93
CA ARG A 247 40.96 -3.36 -23.73
C ARG A 247 40.54 -2.61 -22.46
N ALA A 248 41.14 -2.98 -21.33
CA ALA A 248 41.35 -2.10 -20.18
C ALA A 248 42.53 -2.58 -19.31
N LEU A 249 43.76 -2.39 -19.81
CA LEU A 249 45.01 -2.31 -19.04
C LEU A 249 45.06 -0.92 -18.36
N LYS A 250 45.44 -0.66 -17.09
CA LYS A 250 46.32 -1.26 -16.05
C LYS A 250 45.78 -0.83 -14.65
N LEU A 251 45.50 -1.73 -13.70
CA LEU A 251 46.34 -2.27 -12.59
C LEU A 251 46.89 -1.17 -11.63
N GLN A 252 46.86 -1.23 -10.29
CA GLN A 252 46.60 -2.27 -9.27
C GLN A 252 46.57 -1.54 -7.89
N ASN A 253 45.76 -1.95 -6.90
CA ASN A 253 46.26 -2.88 -5.87
C ASN A 253 45.13 -3.62 -5.12
N GLN A 254 45.08 -4.92 -5.41
CA GLN A 254 44.83 -6.07 -4.51
C GLN A 254 43.58 -6.09 -3.62
N SER A 255 42.51 -6.71 -4.12
CA SER A 255 42.05 -8.04 -3.64
C SER A 255 40.84 -8.55 -4.43
N SER A 256 41.12 -9.58 -5.22
CA SER A 256 40.27 -10.69 -5.66
C SER A 256 38.79 -10.46 -6.03
N VAL A 257 38.53 -10.52 -7.34
CA VAL A 257 37.52 -11.39 -7.99
C VAL A 257 36.26 -11.68 -7.16
N LYS A 258 35.46 -10.64 -6.87
CA LYS A 258 34.04 -10.78 -6.44
C LYS A 258 33.12 -9.69 -7.00
N ASN A 259 33.65 -8.75 -7.78
CA ASN A 259 32.90 -7.58 -8.25
C ASN A 259 32.37 -7.69 -9.70
N THR A 260 32.60 -8.80 -10.40
CA THR A 260 32.11 -8.96 -11.78
C THR A 260 30.67 -9.48 -11.85
N MET A 261 30.14 -10.12 -10.78
CA MET A 261 28.73 -10.57 -10.76
C MET A 261 27.72 -9.44 -10.55
N CYS A 262 28.09 -8.32 -9.92
CA CYS A 262 27.18 -7.18 -9.75
C CYS A 262 27.07 -6.33 -11.03
N TYR A 263 28.14 -6.25 -11.84
CA TYR A 263 28.04 -5.62 -13.16
C TYR A 263 27.18 -6.45 -14.12
N ALA A 264 27.22 -7.78 -14.02
CA ALA A 264 26.35 -8.66 -14.80
C ALA A 264 24.88 -8.57 -14.39
N LEU A 265 24.54 -8.29 -13.12
CA LEU A 265 23.16 -8.09 -12.68
C LEU A 265 22.60 -6.71 -13.05
N VAL A 266 23.41 -5.64 -12.95
CA VAL A 266 23.00 -4.29 -13.38
C VAL A 266 22.88 -4.23 -14.90
N ILE A 267 23.75 -4.90 -15.65
CA ILE A 267 23.64 -5.01 -17.12
C ILE A 267 22.54 -6.01 -17.52
N SER A 268 22.26 -7.06 -16.74
CA SER A 268 21.15 -7.99 -17.01
C SER A 268 19.78 -7.38 -16.72
N MET A 269 19.65 -6.51 -15.70
CA MET A 269 18.44 -5.75 -15.40
C MET A 269 18.25 -4.55 -16.34
N ALA A 270 19.34 -3.85 -16.69
CA ALA A 270 19.32 -2.88 -17.79
C ALA A 270 19.04 -3.55 -19.15
N ASN A 271 19.46 -4.81 -19.35
CA ASN A 271 19.17 -5.58 -20.58
C ASN A 271 17.82 -6.30 -20.57
N THR A 272 17.16 -6.48 -19.42
CA THR A 272 15.78 -6.98 -19.35
C THR A 272 14.76 -5.86 -19.55
N GLU A 273 15.10 -4.61 -19.19
CA GLU A 273 14.37 -3.44 -19.69
C GLU A 273 14.75 -3.10 -21.14
N GLN A 274 15.99 -3.28 -21.60
CA GLN A 274 16.34 -3.09 -23.01
C GLN A 274 15.84 -4.19 -23.97
N LYS A 275 15.01 -5.14 -23.53
CA LYS A 275 14.29 -6.05 -24.44
C LYS A 275 12.77 -6.10 -24.26
N PHE A 276 12.17 -5.23 -23.45
CA PHE A 276 10.73 -4.92 -23.50
C PHE A 276 10.40 -3.44 -23.63
N VAL A 277 11.39 -2.55 -23.79
CA VAL A 277 11.18 -1.25 -24.44
C VAL A 277 11.09 -1.48 -25.96
N GLN A 278 9.93 -1.93 -26.42
CA GLN A 278 9.42 -1.31 -27.64
C GLN A 278 8.97 0.09 -27.21
N ASN A 279 9.47 1.13 -27.88
CA ASN A 279 9.14 2.53 -27.66
C ASN A 279 7.64 2.72 -27.36
N ASP A 280 7.29 2.96 -26.09
CA ASP A 280 5.91 3.23 -25.72
C ASP A 280 5.69 4.74 -25.59
N ASP A 281 5.80 5.43 -26.74
CA ASP A 281 5.51 6.85 -26.88
C ASP A 281 4.12 7.22 -26.35
N SER A 282 3.18 6.26 -26.35
CA SER A 282 1.81 6.46 -25.87
C SER A 282 1.73 6.62 -24.35
N LYS A 283 2.48 5.81 -23.58
CA LYS A 283 2.51 5.91 -22.11
C LYS A 283 3.18 7.20 -21.66
N ARG A 284 4.32 7.54 -22.24
CA ARG A 284 5.05 8.79 -21.96
C ARG A 284 4.18 10.00 -22.28
N SER A 285 3.52 9.99 -23.44
CA SER A 285 2.63 11.08 -23.84
C SER A 285 1.41 11.22 -22.94
N ASN A 286 0.76 10.12 -22.52
CA ASN A 286 -0.39 10.17 -21.61
C ASN A 286 0.00 10.77 -20.24
N THR A 287 1.16 10.40 -19.69
CA THR A 287 1.65 10.97 -18.43
C THR A 287 2.04 12.44 -18.53
N GLU A 288 2.60 12.86 -19.66
CA GLU A 288 2.94 14.26 -19.93
C GLU A 288 1.68 15.14 -19.99
N GLU A 289 0.60 14.67 -20.62
CA GLU A 289 -0.66 15.42 -20.73
C GLU A 289 -1.39 15.62 -19.38
N LEU A 290 -1.13 14.77 -18.38
CA LEU A 290 -1.67 14.94 -17.02
C LEU A 290 -0.81 15.85 -16.13
N SER A 291 0.45 16.07 -16.48
CA SER A 291 1.41 16.77 -15.64
C SER A 291 0.91 18.17 -15.22
N GLY A 292 0.95 18.45 -13.92
CA GLY A 292 0.55 19.71 -13.29
C GLY A 292 -0.96 19.86 -13.02
N LYS A 293 -1.81 18.94 -13.47
CA LYS A 293 -3.26 19.02 -13.25
C LYS A 293 -3.64 18.73 -11.79
N THR A 294 -4.69 19.40 -11.32
CA THR A 294 -5.26 19.17 -9.98
C THR A 294 -6.53 18.33 -10.07
N ILE A 295 -6.56 17.21 -9.36
CA ILE A 295 -7.64 16.23 -9.37
C ILE A 295 -8.28 16.17 -7.99
N LEU A 296 -9.60 16.34 -7.92
CA LEU A 296 -10.40 16.07 -6.74
C LEU A 296 -10.77 14.58 -6.71
N ILE A 297 -10.47 13.89 -5.62
CA ILE A 297 -10.88 12.50 -5.40
C ILE A 297 -11.84 12.44 -4.22
N ILE A 298 -13.01 11.83 -4.42
CA ILE A 298 -14.04 11.61 -3.41
C ILE A 298 -14.05 10.14 -3.02
N GLY A 299 -13.69 9.84 -1.77
CA GLY A 299 -13.68 8.47 -1.24
C GLY A 299 -12.56 7.60 -1.80
N THR A 300 -11.75 7.04 -0.90
CA THR A 300 -10.70 6.07 -1.23
C THR A 300 -10.41 5.05 -0.13
N SER A 301 -11.24 4.97 0.91
CA SER A 301 -10.98 4.14 2.09
C SER A 301 -11.35 2.66 1.91
N GLY A 302 -11.69 2.24 0.68
CA GLY A 302 -11.96 0.85 0.33
C GLY A 302 -10.70 -0.04 0.26
N PRO A 303 -10.76 -1.31 0.72
CA PRO A 303 -9.62 -2.22 0.71
C PRO A 303 -9.20 -2.60 -0.72
N GLY A 304 -8.03 -2.08 -1.14
CA GLY A 304 -7.47 -2.23 -2.49
C GLY A 304 -7.05 -0.92 -3.16
N LEU A 305 -7.56 0.21 -2.67
CA LEU A 305 -7.21 1.55 -3.20
C LEU A 305 -5.86 2.07 -2.68
N GLN A 306 -5.16 1.32 -1.81
CA GLN A 306 -3.78 1.65 -1.45
C GLN A 306 -2.83 1.62 -2.68
N PHE A 307 -3.08 0.71 -3.62
CA PHE A 307 -2.29 0.60 -4.85
C PHE A 307 -2.56 1.74 -5.82
N LEU A 308 -3.74 2.37 -5.75
CA LEU A 308 -4.07 3.55 -6.55
C LEU A 308 -3.10 4.70 -6.24
N TRP A 309 -2.71 4.87 -4.97
CA TRP A 309 -1.77 5.95 -4.59
C TRP A 309 -0.42 5.83 -5.28
N LYS A 310 0.11 4.60 -5.42
CA LYS A 310 1.34 4.38 -6.18
C LYS A 310 1.17 4.80 -7.64
N ILE A 311 0.05 4.43 -8.26
CA ILE A 311 -0.24 4.82 -9.65
C ILE A 311 -0.35 6.34 -9.77
N LEU A 312 -1.09 7.00 -8.89
CA LEU A 312 -1.30 8.45 -8.95
C LEU A 312 -0.03 9.26 -8.63
N GLN A 313 0.88 8.73 -7.80
CA GLN A 313 2.17 9.37 -7.50
C GLN A 313 3.15 9.33 -8.66
N ASP A 314 3.07 8.30 -9.50
CA ASP A 314 3.85 8.22 -10.73
C ASP A 314 3.34 9.23 -11.78
N LEU A 315 2.12 9.75 -11.60
CA LEU A 315 1.59 10.86 -12.37
C LEU A 315 2.04 12.15 -11.70
N ASN A 316 2.61 13.09 -12.45
CA ASN A 316 2.98 14.41 -11.94
C ASN A 316 1.74 15.30 -11.71
N ILE A 317 0.73 14.81 -11.00
CA ILE A 317 -0.54 15.49 -10.71
C ILE A 317 -0.59 15.97 -9.26
N LYS A 318 -1.48 16.94 -9.02
CA LYS A 318 -1.87 17.41 -7.70
C LYS A 318 -3.17 16.73 -7.31
N VAL A 319 -3.25 16.21 -6.08
CA VAL A 319 -4.45 15.52 -5.60
C VAL A 319 -5.02 16.22 -4.38
N ILE A 320 -6.33 16.52 -4.43
CA ILE A 320 -7.14 16.91 -3.29
C ILE A 320 -8.05 15.72 -2.96
N LEU A 321 -7.94 15.17 -1.76
CA LEU A 321 -8.75 14.04 -1.31
C LEU A 321 -9.80 14.51 -0.29
N VAL A 322 -11.06 14.14 -0.53
CA VAL A 322 -12.13 14.22 0.46
C VAL A 322 -12.52 12.80 0.86
N ASP A 323 -12.47 12.47 2.15
CA ASP A 323 -12.81 11.13 2.63
C ASP A 323 -13.52 11.18 3.99
N PRO A 324 -14.49 10.28 4.24
CA PRO A 324 -15.22 10.22 5.49
C PRO A 324 -14.40 9.61 6.63
N LYS A 325 -13.29 8.91 6.35
CA LYS A 325 -12.43 8.32 7.37
C LYS A 325 -11.18 9.18 7.59
N GLU A 326 -11.02 9.69 8.81
CA GLU A 326 -9.85 10.51 9.16
C GLU A 326 -8.52 9.74 9.05
N GLU A 327 -8.56 8.43 9.30
CA GLU A 327 -7.42 7.53 9.27
C GLU A 327 -7.04 7.04 7.86
N ASN A 328 -7.65 7.58 6.80
CA ASN A 328 -7.37 7.17 5.44
C ASN A 328 -5.86 7.25 5.10
N HIS A 329 -5.24 6.09 4.81
CA HIS A 329 -3.81 5.99 4.52
C HIS A 329 -3.35 6.87 3.35
N GLY A 330 -4.27 7.17 2.42
CA GLY A 330 -4.07 8.04 1.26
C GLY A 330 -3.73 9.48 1.62
N ARG A 331 -4.12 9.96 2.80
CA ARG A 331 -3.88 11.36 3.23
C ARG A 331 -2.41 11.77 3.21
N ARG A 332 -1.48 10.81 3.27
CA ARG A 332 -0.03 11.04 3.24
C ARG A 332 0.54 11.24 1.83
N PHE A 333 -0.26 10.98 0.81
CA PHE A 333 0.16 10.96 -0.59
C PHE A 333 -0.48 12.05 -1.43
N VAL A 334 -1.28 12.93 -0.81
CA VAL A 334 -2.07 13.98 -1.47
C VAL A 334 -1.62 15.36 -1.00
N GLU A 335 -1.86 16.38 -1.82
CA GLU A 335 -1.51 17.77 -1.51
C GLU A 335 -2.43 18.35 -0.44
N VAL A 336 -3.72 18.02 -0.51
CA VAL A 336 -4.74 18.45 0.44
C VAL A 336 -5.61 17.27 0.82
N PHE A 337 -5.81 17.07 2.12
CA PHE A 337 -6.77 16.13 2.67
C PHE A 337 -7.87 16.88 3.42
N ILE A 338 -9.13 16.61 3.06
CA ILE A 338 -10.32 17.16 3.70
C ILE A 338 -11.07 15.98 4.31
N HIS A 339 -11.01 15.86 5.63
CA HIS A 339 -11.87 14.93 6.34
C HIS A 339 -13.29 15.50 6.41
N TYR A 340 -14.26 14.78 5.82
CA TYR A 340 -15.67 15.15 5.87
C TYR A 340 -16.52 13.89 5.79
N ASN A 341 -17.24 13.58 6.87
CA ASN A 341 -18.09 12.41 6.92
C ASN A 341 -19.40 12.65 6.16
N TYR A 342 -19.45 12.19 4.92
CA TYR A 342 -20.65 12.24 4.06
C TYR A 342 -21.41 10.91 4.02
N LEU A 343 -21.04 9.91 4.83
CA LEU A 343 -21.67 8.58 4.84
C LEU A 343 -22.79 8.45 5.87
N GLU A 344 -22.67 9.13 7.03
CA GLU A 344 -23.62 9.03 8.15
C GLU A 344 -25.04 9.53 7.82
N ASP A 345 -25.23 10.24 6.71
CA ASP A 345 -26.44 11.03 6.40
C ASP A 345 -26.92 10.83 4.94
N SER A 346 -26.52 9.73 4.28
CA SER A 346 -26.52 9.56 2.82
C SER A 346 -27.89 9.34 2.15
N ILE A 347 -28.96 9.03 2.90
CA ILE A 347 -30.32 8.99 2.32
C ILE A 347 -30.82 10.45 2.13
N HIS A 348 -30.63 10.99 0.92
CA HIS A 348 -31.15 12.28 0.43
C HIS A 348 -30.39 13.57 0.80
N ARG A 349 -29.09 13.51 1.12
CA ARG A 349 -28.28 14.71 1.41
C ARG A 349 -27.05 14.92 0.55
N ASP A 350 -26.81 14.13 -0.50
CA ASP A 350 -25.66 14.32 -1.39
C ASP A 350 -25.55 15.73 -1.97
N GLU A 351 -26.68 16.39 -2.23
CA GLU A 351 -26.73 17.81 -2.61
C GLU A 351 -26.12 18.73 -1.52
N ASN A 352 -26.46 18.49 -0.26
CA ASN A 352 -25.93 19.25 0.88
C ASN A 352 -24.46 18.93 1.14
N HIS A 353 -24.07 17.65 1.00
CA HIS A 353 -22.68 17.21 1.11
C HIS A 353 -21.83 17.85 0.00
N ALA A 354 -22.31 17.86 -1.24
CA ALA A 354 -21.64 18.51 -2.37
C ALA A 354 -21.45 20.02 -2.10
N ASN A 355 -22.51 20.72 -1.65
CA ASN A 355 -22.42 22.14 -1.31
C ASN A 355 -21.40 22.40 -0.18
N THR A 356 -21.33 21.52 0.82
CA THR A 356 -20.38 21.62 1.92
C THR A 356 -18.95 21.39 1.44
N ILE A 357 -18.72 20.35 0.64
CA ILE A 357 -17.41 20.06 0.04
C ILE A 357 -16.95 21.25 -0.82
N ILE A 358 -17.82 21.83 -1.66
CA ILE A 358 -17.50 23.01 -2.46
C ILE A 358 -17.09 24.21 -1.61
N ARG A 359 -17.72 24.41 -0.45
CA ARG A 359 -17.31 25.45 0.52
C ARG A 359 -15.93 25.15 1.12
N LEU A 360 -15.67 23.89 1.52
CA LEU A 360 -14.39 23.45 2.07
C LEU A 360 -13.24 23.54 1.05
N LEU A 361 -13.53 23.34 -0.23
CA LEU A 361 -12.56 23.55 -1.30
C LEU A 361 -12.11 25.01 -1.41
N GLY A 362 -13.00 25.97 -1.12
CA GLY A 362 -12.70 27.40 -1.23
C GLY A 362 -12.24 27.77 -2.64
N HIS A 363 -11.18 28.58 -2.77
CA HIS A 363 -10.60 28.96 -4.07
C HIS A 363 -9.96 27.79 -4.83
N ARG A 364 -9.62 26.67 -4.18
CA ARG A 364 -8.98 25.53 -4.84
C ARG A 364 -9.88 24.90 -5.92
N LYS A 365 -11.19 25.07 -5.82
CA LYS A 365 -12.16 24.56 -6.80
C LYS A 365 -11.92 25.10 -8.22
N GLU A 366 -11.39 26.32 -8.33
CA GLU A 366 -11.08 26.99 -9.61
C GLU A 366 -9.90 26.36 -10.35
N GLN A 367 -9.08 25.56 -9.65
CA GLN A 367 -7.89 24.91 -10.20
C GLN A 367 -8.15 23.44 -10.59
N LEU A 368 -9.35 22.92 -10.31
CA LEU A 368 -9.68 21.52 -10.56
C LEU A 368 -9.77 21.26 -12.06
N SER A 369 -9.00 20.27 -12.52
CA SER A 369 -9.12 19.72 -13.88
C SER A 369 -10.09 18.57 -13.97
N ALA A 370 -10.34 17.86 -12.86
CA ALA A 370 -11.28 16.74 -12.79
C ALA A 370 -11.74 16.49 -11.35
N CYS A 371 -12.89 15.81 -11.23
CA CYS A 371 -13.41 15.24 -9.98
C CYS A 371 -13.79 13.77 -10.25
N ILE A 372 -13.28 12.86 -9.43
CA ILE A 372 -13.43 11.41 -9.63
C ILE A 372 -13.67 10.67 -8.32
N SER A 373 -14.27 9.48 -8.44
CA SER A 373 -14.25 8.47 -7.39
C SER A 373 -13.91 7.11 -8.00
N PHE A 374 -13.32 6.24 -7.18
CA PHE A 374 -13.11 4.83 -7.49
C PHE A 374 -13.92 3.92 -6.57
N ASP A 375 -14.76 4.51 -5.72
CA ASP A 375 -15.64 3.82 -4.79
C ASP A 375 -17.10 3.95 -5.25
N GLU A 376 -17.82 2.83 -5.26
CA GLU A 376 -19.21 2.76 -5.74
C GLU A 376 -20.12 3.69 -4.93
N ASP A 377 -19.90 3.71 -3.61
CA ASP A 377 -20.74 4.42 -2.65
C ASP A 377 -20.64 5.95 -2.84
N SER A 378 -19.56 6.44 -3.45
CA SER A 378 -19.31 7.89 -3.65
C SER A 378 -19.64 8.38 -5.07
N MET A 379 -20.13 7.52 -5.97
CA MET A 379 -20.33 7.87 -7.38
C MET A 379 -21.42 8.93 -7.60
N HIS A 380 -22.57 8.84 -6.94
CA HIS A 380 -23.65 9.82 -7.07
C HIS A 380 -23.25 11.20 -6.51
N LEU A 381 -22.64 11.26 -5.32
CA LEU A 381 -22.05 12.51 -4.79
C LEU A 381 -21.00 13.12 -5.74
N THR A 382 -20.15 12.28 -6.33
CA THR A 382 -19.14 12.73 -7.31
C THR A 382 -19.79 13.31 -8.57
N ALA A 383 -20.88 12.70 -9.05
CA ALA A 383 -21.65 13.21 -10.18
C ALA A 383 -22.22 14.61 -9.91
N ILE A 384 -22.82 14.82 -8.73
CA ILE A 384 -23.35 16.13 -8.31
C ILE A 384 -22.22 17.17 -8.23
N LEU A 385 -21.07 16.80 -7.66
CA LEU A 385 -19.90 17.68 -7.60
C LEU A 385 -19.41 18.08 -8.98
N CYS A 386 -19.29 17.13 -9.92
CA CYS A 386 -18.93 17.43 -11.30
C CYS A 386 -19.91 18.40 -11.95
N GLN A 387 -21.22 18.16 -11.80
CA GLN A 387 -22.27 19.03 -12.36
C GLN A 387 -22.17 20.46 -11.81
N LYS A 388 -22.06 20.62 -10.48
CA LYS A 388 -21.96 21.94 -9.82
C LYS A 388 -20.65 22.68 -10.12
N LEU A 389 -19.56 21.95 -10.37
CA LEU A 389 -18.24 22.51 -10.65
C LEU A 389 -17.99 22.69 -12.16
N GLY A 390 -18.91 22.27 -13.04
CA GLY A 390 -18.72 22.32 -14.49
C GLY A 390 -17.61 21.40 -15.00
N LEU A 391 -17.34 20.30 -14.29
CA LEU A 391 -16.33 19.31 -14.64
C LEU A 391 -16.95 18.15 -15.41
N ILE A 392 -16.13 17.43 -16.21
CA ILE A 392 -16.58 16.23 -16.90
C ILE A 392 -16.94 15.16 -15.88
N GLY A 393 -18.23 14.83 -15.81
CA GLY A 393 -18.82 13.90 -14.86
C GLY A 393 -19.80 12.96 -15.53
N ILE A 394 -20.40 12.10 -14.72
CA ILE A 394 -21.64 11.40 -15.07
C ILE A 394 -22.78 12.32 -14.67
N ASP A 395 -23.88 12.31 -15.41
CA ASP A 395 -25.08 13.01 -14.98
C ASP A 395 -25.61 12.41 -13.66
N PRO A 396 -26.02 13.21 -12.66
CA PRO A 396 -26.49 12.69 -11.37
C PRO A 396 -27.63 11.67 -11.47
N ASP A 397 -28.59 11.84 -12.38
CA ASP A 397 -29.70 10.91 -12.56
C ASP A 397 -29.24 9.59 -13.20
N VAL A 398 -28.25 9.67 -14.10
CA VAL A 398 -27.56 8.49 -14.66
C VAL A 398 -26.78 7.74 -13.58
N ALA A 399 -26.05 8.46 -12.72
CA ALA A 399 -25.33 7.84 -11.61
C ALA A 399 -26.31 7.12 -10.67
N ARG A 400 -27.44 7.73 -10.33
CA ARG A 400 -28.50 7.09 -9.53
C ARG A 400 -29.09 5.85 -10.19
N THR A 401 -29.38 5.95 -11.50
CA THR A 401 -29.91 4.83 -12.29
C THR A 401 -28.95 3.64 -12.26
N SER A 402 -27.66 3.89 -12.50
CA SER A 402 -26.63 2.83 -12.53
C SER A 402 -26.38 2.14 -11.18
N GLN A 403 -26.57 2.84 -10.06
CA GLN A 403 -26.41 2.26 -8.72
C GLN A 403 -27.57 1.32 -8.35
N SER A 404 -28.74 1.47 -8.99
CA SER A 404 -29.87 0.56 -8.85
C SER A 404 -29.88 -0.45 -9.98
N LYS A 405 -29.72 -1.73 -9.64
CA LYS A 405 -29.81 -2.82 -10.62
C LYS A 405 -31.17 -2.83 -11.32
N GLN A 406 -32.25 -2.58 -10.59
CA GLN A 406 -33.60 -2.57 -11.16
C GLN A 406 -33.83 -1.36 -12.08
N LEU A 407 -33.47 -0.14 -11.67
CA LEU A 407 -33.64 1.04 -12.52
C LEU A 407 -32.82 0.91 -13.80
N THR A 408 -31.62 0.31 -13.73
CA THR A 408 -30.83 0.00 -14.92
C THR A 408 -31.58 -0.97 -15.83
N TYR A 409 -32.18 -2.04 -15.31
CA TYR A 409 -32.96 -2.98 -16.12
C TYR A 409 -34.18 -2.34 -16.77
N ASP A 410 -34.89 -1.48 -16.05
CA ASP A 410 -36.09 -0.81 -16.55
C ASP A 410 -35.72 0.20 -17.64
N ALA A 411 -34.64 0.97 -17.46
CA ALA A 411 -34.11 1.87 -18.49
C ALA A 411 -33.74 1.16 -19.81
N LEU A 412 -33.29 -0.10 -19.74
CA LEU A 412 -33.03 -0.91 -20.95
C LEU A 412 -34.31 -1.48 -21.57
N LYS A 413 -35.36 -1.75 -20.79
CA LYS A 413 -36.63 -2.32 -21.31
C LYS A 413 -37.39 -1.32 -22.18
N ASP A 414 -37.23 -0.02 -21.91
CA ASP A 414 -37.93 1.06 -22.59
C ASP A 414 -37.51 1.26 -24.07
N ASP A 415 -36.61 0.41 -24.59
CA ASP A 415 -36.03 0.54 -25.91
C ASP A 415 -35.89 -0.80 -26.61
N LEU A 416 -36.36 -0.88 -27.85
CA LEU A 416 -36.36 -2.12 -28.62
C LEU A 416 -34.94 -2.67 -28.84
N ASP A 417 -33.95 -1.80 -28.99
CA ASP A 417 -32.58 -2.23 -29.30
C ASP A 417 -31.85 -2.82 -28.09
N THR A 418 -32.22 -2.39 -26.88
CA THR A 418 -31.56 -2.79 -25.62
C THR A 418 -32.41 -3.66 -24.70
N SER A 419 -33.73 -3.74 -24.93
CA SER A 419 -34.64 -4.59 -24.13
C SER A 419 -34.25 -6.06 -24.14
N LYS A 420 -33.67 -6.53 -25.26
CA LYS A 420 -33.11 -7.89 -25.38
C LYS A 420 -31.98 -8.18 -24.39
N TYR A 421 -31.26 -7.16 -23.90
CA TYR A 421 -30.19 -7.30 -22.91
C TYR A 421 -30.71 -7.26 -21.47
N SER A 422 -31.90 -6.70 -21.25
CA SER A 422 -32.53 -6.66 -19.92
C SER A 422 -33.05 -8.05 -19.52
N PRO A 423 -32.74 -8.54 -18.31
CA PRO A 423 -33.37 -9.74 -17.79
C PRO A 423 -34.81 -9.46 -17.34
N LEU A 424 -35.64 -10.51 -17.28
CA LEU A 424 -36.90 -10.45 -16.56
C LEU A 424 -36.59 -10.25 -15.07
N SER A 425 -37.04 -9.12 -14.51
CA SER A 425 -36.71 -8.69 -13.16
C SER A 425 -37.86 -7.93 -12.51
N PHE A 426 -37.95 -8.03 -11.20
CA PHE A 426 -38.93 -7.35 -10.36
C PHE A 426 -38.25 -6.78 -9.12
N ARG A 427 -38.61 -5.54 -8.78
CA ARG A 427 -38.28 -4.93 -7.49
C ARG A 427 -39.12 -5.58 -6.41
N ILE A 428 -38.49 -5.95 -5.29
CA ILE A 428 -39.13 -6.56 -4.13
C ILE A 428 -38.82 -5.68 -2.92
N GLU A 429 -39.81 -4.91 -2.47
CA GLU A 429 -39.72 -4.08 -1.25
C GLU A 429 -40.32 -4.80 -0.05
N ASN A 430 -41.24 -5.73 -0.29
CA ASN A 430 -41.93 -6.50 0.72
C ASN A 430 -42.17 -7.94 0.25
N VAL A 431 -42.39 -8.86 1.20
CA VAL A 431 -42.71 -10.27 0.89
C VAL A 431 -43.95 -10.40 -0.02
N SER A 432 -44.91 -9.49 0.09
CA SER A 432 -46.11 -9.43 -0.75
C SER A 432 -45.82 -9.15 -2.23
N ASP A 433 -44.66 -8.60 -2.58
CA ASP A 433 -44.33 -8.29 -3.97
C ASP A 433 -43.97 -9.57 -4.75
N ILE A 434 -43.50 -10.61 -4.03
CA ILE A 434 -43.05 -11.87 -4.61
C ILE A 434 -44.19 -12.56 -5.37
N VAL A 435 -45.41 -12.54 -4.84
CA VAL A 435 -46.58 -13.16 -5.50
C VAL A 435 -47.00 -12.45 -6.80
N ASN A 436 -46.52 -11.22 -7.02
CA ASN A 436 -46.83 -10.43 -8.21
C ASN A 436 -45.82 -10.60 -9.35
N THR A 437 -44.80 -11.45 -9.19
CA THR A 437 -43.73 -11.69 -10.19
C THR A 437 -44.14 -12.64 -11.33
N LYS A 438 -45.19 -12.25 -12.06
CA LYS A 438 -45.79 -13.05 -13.13
C LYS A 438 -44.78 -13.36 -14.24
N GLY A 439 -44.76 -14.62 -14.70
CA GLY A 439 -43.90 -15.09 -15.80
C GLY A 439 -42.48 -15.45 -15.39
N LEU A 440 -42.09 -15.19 -14.13
CA LEU A 440 -40.81 -15.65 -13.60
C LEU A 440 -40.83 -17.18 -13.39
N LEU A 441 -39.76 -17.84 -13.82
CA LEU A 441 -39.57 -19.28 -13.61
C LEU A 441 -38.50 -19.51 -12.55
N PHE A 442 -38.63 -20.63 -11.82
CA PHE A 442 -37.64 -21.08 -10.84
C PHE A 442 -36.73 -22.19 -11.41
N PRO A 443 -35.45 -22.27 -11.01
CA PRO A 443 -34.80 -21.40 -10.03
C PRO A 443 -34.64 -19.96 -10.55
N ALA A 444 -34.67 -19.00 -9.62
CA ALA A 444 -34.50 -17.57 -9.85
C ALA A 444 -33.43 -17.00 -8.92
N ILE A 445 -33.03 -15.74 -9.11
CA ILE A 445 -32.03 -15.07 -8.28
C ILE A 445 -32.68 -13.93 -7.50
N LEU A 446 -32.55 -13.96 -6.18
CA LEU A 446 -32.86 -12.86 -5.27
C LEU A 446 -31.55 -12.18 -4.85
N LYS A 447 -31.44 -10.86 -5.04
CA LYS A 447 -30.23 -10.10 -4.68
C LYS A 447 -30.56 -8.67 -4.23
N PRO A 448 -29.70 -8.01 -3.44
CA PRO A 448 -29.88 -6.59 -3.14
C PRO A 448 -29.92 -5.71 -4.39
N GLU A 449 -30.81 -4.72 -4.41
CA GLU A 449 -30.90 -3.75 -5.51
C GLU A 449 -29.61 -2.92 -5.62
N TYR A 450 -29.09 -2.50 -4.47
CA TYR A 450 -27.85 -1.73 -4.32
C TYR A 450 -26.71 -2.63 -3.81
N GLY A 451 -25.49 -2.11 -3.74
CA GLY A 451 -24.34 -2.82 -3.18
C GLY A 451 -23.56 -3.70 -4.18
N SER A 452 -22.51 -4.36 -3.66
CA SER A 452 -21.43 -4.98 -4.46
C SER A 452 -20.90 -6.28 -3.84
N ASN A 453 -19.83 -6.86 -4.42
CA ASN A 453 -19.12 -8.07 -3.94
C ASN A 453 -19.96 -9.36 -3.90
N SER A 454 -21.06 -9.43 -4.64
CA SER A 454 -22.00 -10.57 -4.59
C SER A 454 -22.60 -10.83 -3.20
N GLU A 455 -22.57 -9.84 -2.30
CA GLU A 455 -23.16 -9.97 -0.96
C GLU A 455 -24.69 -10.07 -1.06
N GLY A 456 -25.26 -11.03 -0.33
CA GLY A 456 -26.71 -11.23 -0.26
C GLY A 456 -27.37 -11.87 -1.49
N ILE A 457 -26.61 -12.35 -2.47
CA ILE A 457 -27.17 -13.06 -3.63
C ILE A 457 -27.60 -14.47 -3.20
N MET A 458 -28.84 -14.85 -3.52
CA MET A 458 -29.40 -16.17 -3.25
C MET A 458 -30.12 -16.71 -4.48
N GLU A 459 -29.87 -17.98 -4.79
CA GLU A 459 -30.76 -18.75 -5.67
C GLU A 459 -32.03 -19.09 -4.90
N VAL A 460 -33.19 -18.95 -5.51
CA VAL A 460 -34.50 -19.29 -4.94
C VAL A 460 -35.20 -20.32 -5.83
N THR A 461 -35.85 -21.32 -5.25
CA THR A 461 -36.44 -22.45 -5.99
C THR A 461 -37.97 -22.46 -6.02
N SER A 462 -38.61 -21.61 -5.22
CA SER A 462 -40.06 -21.40 -5.19
C SER A 462 -40.40 -20.03 -4.59
N THR A 463 -41.67 -19.63 -4.65
CA THR A 463 -42.17 -18.42 -3.99
C THR A 463 -41.96 -18.46 -2.48
N ASP A 464 -42.19 -19.61 -1.84
CA ASP A 464 -42.06 -19.80 -0.39
C ASP A 464 -40.59 -19.76 0.04
N ASP A 465 -39.71 -20.40 -0.74
CA ASP A 465 -38.25 -20.33 -0.52
C ASP A 465 -37.75 -18.89 -0.70
N CYS A 466 -38.27 -18.17 -1.70
CA CYS A 466 -37.96 -16.76 -1.91
C CYS A 466 -38.41 -15.88 -0.73
N ALA A 467 -39.63 -16.08 -0.20
CA ALA A 467 -40.12 -15.35 0.96
C ALA A 467 -39.29 -15.60 2.23
N SER A 468 -38.89 -16.87 2.44
CA SER A 468 -38.01 -17.27 3.54
C SER A 468 -36.63 -16.61 3.42
N LYS A 469 -36.00 -16.69 2.25
CA LYS A 469 -34.68 -16.09 1.98
C LYS A 469 -34.70 -14.57 2.03
N TYR A 470 -35.76 -13.92 1.53
CA TYR A 470 -35.99 -12.49 1.69
C TYR A 470 -36.00 -12.10 3.17
N THR A 471 -36.81 -12.78 3.99
CA THR A 471 -36.92 -12.51 5.42
C THR A 471 -35.58 -12.71 6.14
N LYS A 472 -34.83 -13.74 5.76
CA LYS A 472 -33.48 -14.00 6.29
C LYS A 472 -32.50 -12.89 5.90
N LEU A 473 -32.51 -12.41 4.66
CA LEU A 473 -31.63 -11.34 4.22
C LEU A 473 -31.96 -10.04 4.94
N GLN A 474 -33.24 -9.69 5.05
CA GLN A 474 -33.70 -8.51 5.80
C GLN A 474 -33.29 -8.57 7.28
N SER A 475 -33.33 -9.74 7.92
CA SER A 475 -32.90 -9.89 9.32
C SER A 475 -31.38 -9.90 9.48
N THR A 476 -30.65 -10.50 8.54
CA THR A 476 -29.17 -10.57 8.56
C THR A 476 -28.55 -9.20 8.33
N PHE A 477 -29.12 -8.42 7.41
CA PHE A 477 -28.63 -7.09 7.06
C PHE A 477 -29.22 -5.97 7.93
N GLY A 478 -30.33 -6.23 8.64
CA GLY A 478 -30.91 -5.39 9.67
C GLY A 478 -31.10 -3.92 9.23
N LYS A 479 -30.98 -3.00 10.20
CA LYS A 479 -30.88 -1.55 9.94
C LYS A 479 -29.52 -1.14 9.35
N ASP A 480 -28.53 -2.02 9.35
CA ASP A 480 -27.14 -1.70 9.02
C ASP A 480 -26.88 -1.60 7.51
N TRP A 481 -27.70 -2.25 6.67
CA TRP A 481 -27.67 -1.97 5.22
C TRP A 481 -28.21 -0.57 4.86
N ASN A 482 -29.13 -0.03 5.68
CA ASN A 482 -29.58 1.36 5.56
C ASN A 482 -28.51 2.38 5.99
N VAL A 483 -27.41 1.97 6.64
CA VAL A 483 -26.32 2.88 7.09
C VAL A 483 -25.42 3.33 5.93
N LYS A 484 -25.61 2.78 4.73
CA LYS A 484 -24.95 3.25 3.49
C LYS A 484 -25.81 4.13 2.59
N GLY A 485 -26.99 4.57 3.03
CA GLY A 485 -27.75 5.50 2.21
C GLY A 485 -28.66 4.87 1.14
N PHE A 486 -28.79 3.54 1.12
CA PHE A 486 -29.51 2.82 0.08
C PHE A 486 -30.73 2.08 0.64
N SER A 487 -31.75 1.91 -0.21
CA SER A 487 -32.96 1.15 0.12
C SER A 487 -32.63 -0.31 0.47
N SER A 488 -33.40 -0.91 1.37
CA SER A 488 -33.40 -2.35 1.65
C SER A 488 -34.13 -3.17 0.57
N ALA A 489 -34.56 -2.53 -0.53
CA ALA A 489 -35.18 -3.19 -1.65
C ALA A 489 -34.25 -4.23 -2.30
N MET A 490 -34.87 -5.30 -2.77
CA MET A 490 -34.23 -6.43 -3.42
C MET A 490 -34.69 -6.49 -4.89
N VAL A 491 -33.97 -7.26 -5.69
CA VAL A 491 -34.34 -7.62 -7.05
C VAL A 491 -34.50 -9.12 -7.12
N LEU A 492 -35.69 -9.55 -7.55
CA LEU A 492 -35.95 -10.93 -7.95
C LEU A 492 -35.93 -11.02 -9.47
N MET A 493 -35.00 -11.80 -10.02
CA MET A 493 -34.77 -11.88 -11.46
C MET A 493 -34.64 -13.32 -11.95
N GLU A 494 -34.84 -13.51 -13.26
CA GLU A 494 -34.63 -14.81 -13.89
C GLU A 494 -33.20 -15.32 -13.66
N TYR A 495 -33.06 -16.65 -13.56
CA TYR A 495 -31.74 -17.26 -13.51
C TYR A 495 -31.07 -17.18 -14.87
N LEU A 496 -29.92 -16.52 -14.93
CA LEU A 496 -29.11 -16.40 -16.13
C LEU A 496 -28.06 -17.52 -16.15
N PRO A 497 -28.16 -18.52 -17.06
CA PRO A 497 -27.22 -19.64 -17.14
C PRO A 497 -25.87 -19.18 -17.69
N GLY A 498 -24.86 -20.04 -17.52
CA GLY A 498 -23.51 -19.81 -18.03
C GLY A 498 -22.62 -18.99 -17.09
N ILE A 499 -21.39 -18.78 -17.54
CA ILE A 499 -20.39 -17.97 -16.84
C ILE A 499 -20.65 -16.47 -17.03
N SER A 500 -20.08 -15.65 -16.15
CA SER A 500 -20.09 -14.19 -16.31
C SER A 500 -18.90 -13.72 -17.16
N HIS A 501 -19.14 -12.72 -17.98
CA HIS A 501 -18.14 -11.98 -18.74
C HIS A 501 -18.14 -10.54 -18.22
N HIS A 502 -16.95 -10.02 -17.91
CA HIS A 502 -16.78 -8.66 -17.40
C HIS A 502 -16.06 -7.85 -18.46
N ILE A 503 -16.65 -6.72 -18.81
CA ILE A 503 -16.23 -5.88 -19.91
C ILE A 503 -15.90 -4.49 -19.37
N GLU A 504 -14.62 -4.13 -19.41
CA GLU A 504 -14.19 -2.76 -19.14
C GLU A 504 -14.30 -1.94 -20.44
N ILE A 505 -15.36 -1.16 -20.51
CA ILE A 505 -15.70 -0.28 -21.62
C ILE A 505 -15.10 1.11 -21.36
N VAL A 506 -14.34 1.62 -22.32
CA VAL A 506 -13.73 2.96 -22.29
C VAL A 506 -14.45 3.86 -23.29
N ILE A 507 -15.15 4.88 -22.80
CA ILE A 507 -15.93 5.83 -23.61
C ILE A 507 -15.37 7.24 -23.44
N PHE A 508 -15.18 7.94 -24.55
CA PHE A 508 -14.80 9.35 -24.57
C PHE A 508 -15.65 10.11 -25.57
N HIS A 509 -16.33 11.16 -25.13
CA HIS A 509 -17.27 11.95 -25.94
C HIS A 509 -18.30 11.06 -26.66
N GLY A 510 -18.86 10.09 -25.94
CA GLY A 510 -19.86 9.16 -26.47
C GLY A 510 -19.35 8.09 -27.44
N ALA A 511 -18.04 8.10 -27.78
CA ALA A 511 -17.44 7.11 -28.67
C ALA A 511 -16.72 6.00 -27.88
N LEU A 512 -16.91 4.74 -28.31
CA LEU A 512 -16.16 3.60 -27.81
C LEU A 512 -14.68 3.72 -28.22
N LEU A 513 -13.78 3.85 -27.26
CA LEU A 513 -12.33 3.86 -27.51
C LEU A 513 -11.70 2.49 -27.36
N LYS A 514 -12.13 1.72 -26.36
CA LYS A 514 -11.59 0.38 -26.08
C LYS A 514 -12.58 -0.45 -25.27
N ALA A 515 -12.51 -1.76 -25.46
CA ALA A 515 -13.14 -2.72 -24.57
C ALA A 515 -12.14 -3.81 -24.21
N LEU A 516 -12.07 -4.17 -22.93
CA LEU A 516 -11.29 -5.30 -22.42
C LEU A 516 -12.28 -6.32 -21.86
N VAL A 517 -12.28 -7.54 -22.40
CA VAL A 517 -13.24 -8.59 -22.04
C VAL A 517 -12.49 -9.69 -21.28
N SER A 518 -12.97 -9.99 -20.07
CA SER A 518 -12.50 -11.08 -19.22
C SER A 518 -13.63 -12.07 -18.94
N ASP A 519 -13.28 -13.34 -18.83
CA ASP A 519 -14.24 -14.37 -18.44
C ASP A 519 -14.05 -14.69 -16.96
N MET A 520 -15.15 -14.99 -16.28
CA MET A 520 -15.17 -15.39 -14.87
C MET A 520 -15.59 -16.84 -14.75
N GLY A 521 -14.88 -17.62 -13.95
CA GLY A 521 -15.26 -19.00 -13.68
C GLY A 521 -16.61 -19.09 -12.94
N PRO A 522 -17.14 -20.30 -12.75
CA PRO A 522 -18.33 -20.53 -11.95
C PRO A 522 -18.19 -19.92 -10.56
N LYS A 523 -19.24 -19.28 -10.07
CA LYS A 523 -19.25 -18.73 -8.71
C LYS A 523 -19.22 -19.84 -7.66
N LEU A 524 -18.74 -19.53 -6.46
CA LEU A 524 -18.80 -20.46 -5.33
C LEU A 524 -20.26 -20.79 -4.97
N PRO A 525 -20.61 -22.09 -4.85
CA PRO A 525 -21.95 -22.49 -4.44
C PRO A 525 -22.36 -21.85 -3.11
N GLY A 526 -23.60 -21.39 -3.01
CA GLY A 526 -24.20 -20.84 -1.78
C GLY A 526 -23.85 -19.38 -1.45
N VAL A 527 -22.67 -18.89 -1.85
CA VAL A 527 -22.20 -17.51 -1.54
C VAL A 527 -21.95 -16.64 -2.78
N PHE A 528 -22.06 -17.20 -4.00
CA PHE A 528 -21.91 -16.50 -5.28
C PHE A 528 -20.59 -15.72 -5.47
N ALA A 529 -19.57 -16.03 -4.67
CA ALA A 529 -18.28 -15.36 -4.72
C ALA A 529 -17.44 -15.80 -5.95
N ASP A 530 -16.62 -14.90 -6.48
CA ASP A 530 -15.76 -15.15 -7.64
C ASP A 530 -14.71 -16.23 -7.38
N THR A 531 -14.48 -17.13 -8.34
CA THR A 531 -13.50 -18.22 -8.16
C THR A 531 -12.24 -18.00 -8.97
N THR A 532 -12.42 -17.76 -10.26
CA THR A 532 -11.33 -17.64 -11.22
C THR A 532 -11.67 -16.63 -12.30
N THR A 533 -10.66 -16.16 -13.01
CA THR A 533 -10.81 -15.28 -14.16
C THR A 533 -9.81 -15.62 -15.24
N CYS A 534 -10.15 -15.40 -16.51
CA CYS A 534 -9.19 -15.42 -17.60
C CYS A 534 -9.24 -14.15 -18.43
N PHE A 535 -8.08 -13.79 -18.98
CA PHE A 535 -7.93 -12.71 -19.92
C PHE A 535 -6.86 -13.04 -20.97
N PRO A 536 -7.06 -12.69 -22.26
CA PRO A 536 -8.33 -12.27 -22.86
C PRO A 536 -9.44 -13.31 -22.73
N THR A 537 -10.67 -12.89 -23.01
CA THR A 537 -11.82 -13.78 -23.15
C THR A 537 -11.55 -14.95 -24.12
N CYS A 538 -12.12 -16.10 -23.82
CA CYS A 538 -12.16 -17.29 -24.67
C CYS A 538 -13.36 -17.30 -25.63
N LEU A 539 -14.20 -16.25 -25.61
CA LEU A 539 -15.23 -16.05 -26.63
C LEU A 539 -14.61 -15.96 -28.03
N SER A 540 -15.30 -16.52 -29.03
CA SER A 540 -14.95 -16.31 -30.43
C SER A 540 -14.99 -14.81 -30.79
N ASP A 541 -14.22 -14.39 -31.80
CA ASP A 541 -14.17 -12.97 -32.21
C ASP A 541 -15.56 -12.39 -32.53
N LYS A 542 -16.46 -13.21 -33.09
CA LYS A 542 -17.86 -12.84 -33.33
C LYS A 542 -18.58 -12.51 -32.01
N LEU A 543 -18.58 -13.44 -31.06
CA LEU A 543 -19.25 -13.26 -29.76
C LEU A 543 -18.60 -12.13 -28.95
N LYS A 544 -17.29 -11.97 -29.06
CA LYS A 544 -16.55 -10.85 -28.48
C LYS A 544 -16.99 -9.51 -29.07
N GLY A 545 -17.19 -9.42 -30.38
CA GLY A 545 -17.76 -8.22 -31.01
C GLY A 545 -19.19 -7.94 -30.52
N GLU A 546 -20.03 -8.97 -30.47
CA GLU A 546 -21.42 -8.86 -30.01
C GLU A 546 -21.55 -8.41 -28.54
N ILE A 547 -20.73 -8.95 -27.64
CA ILE A 547 -20.76 -8.56 -26.21
C ILE A 547 -20.22 -7.14 -25.99
N ILE A 548 -19.24 -6.72 -26.79
CA ILE A 548 -18.71 -5.35 -26.75
C ILE A 548 -19.78 -4.35 -27.19
N ASN A 549 -20.45 -4.63 -28.31
CA ASN A 549 -21.55 -3.79 -28.80
C ASN A 549 -22.70 -3.77 -27.79
N ALA A 550 -23.13 -4.92 -27.28
CA ALA A 550 -24.18 -4.99 -26.26
C ALA A 550 -23.84 -4.16 -25.02
N SER A 551 -22.60 -4.26 -24.52
CA SER A 551 -22.13 -3.50 -23.36
C SER A 551 -22.09 -2.00 -23.64
N PHE A 552 -21.63 -1.62 -24.83
CA PHE A 552 -21.60 -0.22 -25.26
C PHE A 552 -23.02 0.35 -25.42
N ASP A 553 -23.94 -0.38 -26.06
CA ASP A 553 -25.33 0.02 -26.24
C ASP A 553 -26.04 0.22 -24.89
N CYS A 554 -25.84 -0.70 -23.93
CA CYS A 554 -26.37 -0.53 -22.58
C CYS A 554 -25.81 0.73 -21.89
N CYS A 555 -24.50 0.98 -21.98
CA CYS A 555 -23.87 2.19 -21.44
C CYS A 555 -24.42 3.46 -22.08
N ARG A 556 -24.55 3.50 -23.42
CA ARG A 556 -25.12 4.65 -24.15
C ARG A 556 -26.57 4.88 -23.76
N LYS A 557 -27.36 3.81 -23.62
CA LYS A 557 -28.78 3.88 -23.28
C LYS A 557 -29.03 4.56 -21.95
N ILE A 558 -28.23 4.26 -20.94
CA ILE A 558 -28.36 4.90 -19.63
C ILE A 558 -27.63 6.25 -19.55
N GLY A 559 -26.96 6.73 -20.61
CA GLY A 559 -26.33 8.06 -20.64
C GLY A 559 -24.87 8.12 -20.18
N LEU A 560 -24.10 7.04 -20.38
CA LEU A 560 -22.66 7.01 -20.08
C LEU A 560 -21.83 7.41 -21.31
N ASP A 561 -21.11 8.54 -21.18
CA ASP A 561 -20.45 9.22 -22.31
C ASP A 561 -18.94 9.42 -22.11
N ASN A 562 -18.48 9.45 -20.86
CA ASN A 562 -17.12 9.88 -20.51
C ASN A 562 -16.60 9.12 -19.27
N GLY A 563 -15.97 7.97 -19.49
CA GLY A 563 -15.31 7.25 -18.42
C GLY A 563 -14.89 5.84 -18.79
N VAL A 564 -14.42 5.13 -17.77
CA VAL A 564 -14.19 3.69 -17.80
C VAL A 564 -15.26 3.03 -16.96
N TYR A 565 -15.99 2.09 -17.55
CA TYR A 565 -17.14 1.43 -16.93
C TYR A 565 -16.93 -0.08 -16.95
N ASN A 566 -17.34 -0.76 -15.90
CA ASN A 566 -17.34 -2.23 -15.86
C ASN A 566 -18.77 -2.72 -16.07
N VAL A 567 -19.00 -3.45 -17.15
CA VAL A 567 -20.28 -4.08 -17.48
C VAL A 567 -20.15 -5.58 -17.24
N GLU A 568 -21.14 -6.17 -16.58
CA GLU A 568 -21.20 -7.62 -16.35
C GLU A 568 -22.31 -8.22 -17.20
N MET A 569 -21.98 -9.25 -17.98
CA MET A 569 -22.92 -9.93 -18.87
C MET A 569 -22.82 -11.45 -18.78
N LYS A 570 -23.90 -12.13 -19.13
CA LYS A 570 -23.94 -13.58 -19.34
C LYS A 570 -24.44 -13.91 -20.73
N LEU A 571 -23.80 -14.88 -21.38
CA LEU A 571 -24.28 -15.47 -22.63
C LEU A 571 -25.33 -16.55 -22.31
N THR A 572 -26.58 -16.27 -22.66
CA THR A 572 -27.70 -17.21 -22.49
C THR A 572 -28.14 -17.80 -23.82
N ASN A 573 -29.07 -18.74 -23.81
CA ASN A 573 -29.68 -19.29 -25.03
C ASN A 573 -30.45 -18.22 -25.84
N THR A 574 -30.80 -17.09 -25.23
CA THR A 574 -31.47 -15.96 -25.89
C THR A 574 -30.54 -14.81 -26.24
N GLY A 575 -29.22 -15.02 -26.13
CA GLY A 575 -28.19 -14.01 -26.33
C GLY A 575 -27.65 -13.44 -25.01
N PHE A 576 -26.93 -12.33 -25.12
CA PHE A 576 -26.34 -11.66 -23.97
C PHE A 576 -27.41 -11.02 -23.08
N LYS A 577 -27.29 -11.23 -21.77
CA LYS A 577 -28.11 -10.59 -20.75
C LYS A 577 -27.21 -9.85 -19.78
N MET A 578 -27.57 -8.61 -19.46
CA MET A 578 -26.83 -7.78 -18.53
C MET A 578 -27.10 -8.20 -17.10
N VAL A 579 -26.03 -8.34 -16.32
CA VAL A 579 -26.09 -8.58 -14.88
C VAL A 579 -26.05 -7.26 -14.12
N GLU A 580 -25.11 -6.36 -14.44
CA GLU A 580 -25.03 -5.01 -13.85
C GLU A 580 -24.07 -4.10 -14.65
N ILE A 581 -24.14 -2.79 -14.39
CA ILE A 581 -23.18 -1.78 -14.85
C ILE A 581 -22.62 -1.06 -13.62
N ASN A 582 -21.31 -1.05 -13.49
CA ASN A 582 -20.57 -0.30 -12.47
C ASN A 582 -19.96 0.95 -13.11
N THR A 583 -20.26 2.14 -12.59
CA THR A 583 -19.88 3.43 -13.19
C THR A 583 -18.42 3.86 -12.96
N ARG A 584 -17.54 2.88 -12.78
CA ARG A 584 -16.12 3.03 -12.49
C ARG A 584 -15.33 1.87 -13.11
N PRO A 585 -13.98 1.97 -13.19
CA PRO A 585 -13.15 0.81 -13.46
C PRO A 585 -13.48 -0.37 -12.53
N GLY A 586 -13.27 -1.58 -13.06
CA GLY A 586 -13.34 -2.81 -12.29
C GLY A 586 -12.34 -2.83 -11.12
N SER A 587 -12.38 -3.90 -10.32
CA SER A 587 -11.51 -3.99 -9.14
C SER A 587 -10.03 -3.75 -9.46
N TYR A 588 -9.27 -3.18 -8.52
CA TYR A 588 -7.84 -2.92 -8.68
C TYR A 588 -7.05 -4.15 -9.15
N ARG A 589 -7.48 -5.35 -8.75
CA ARG A 589 -6.89 -6.63 -9.16
C ARG A 589 -6.99 -6.84 -10.66
N ARG A 590 -8.13 -6.52 -11.24
CA ARG A 590 -8.38 -6.63 -12.67
C ARG A 590 -7.62 -5.56 -13.45
N CYS A 591 -7.61 -4.31 -12.95
CA CYS A 591 -6.79 -3.25 -13.51
C CYS A 591 -5.30 -3.64 -13.56
N ALA A 592 -4.78 -4.31 -12.53
CA ALA A 592 -3.41 -4.82 -12.52
C ALA A 592 -3.19 -5.90 -13.58
N VAL A 593 -4.13 -6.84 -13.75
CA VAL A 593 -4.07 -7.86 -14.82
C VAL A 593 -4.01 -7.18 -16.19
N PHE A 594 -4.90 -6.24 -16.50
CA PHE A 594 -4.89 -5.54 -17.79
C PHE A 594 -3.62 -4.73 -18.05
N LYS A 595 -3.09 -4.08 -17.01
CA LYS A 595 -1.81 -3.39 -17.10
C LYS A 595 -0.68 -4.36 -17.47
N THR A 596 -0.69 -5.57 -16.91
CA THR A 596 0.31 -6.61 -17.21
C THR A 596 0.11 -7.30 -18.56
N THR A 597 -1.12 -7.47 -19.01
CA THR A 597 -1.43 -8.19 -20.26
C THR A 597 -1.45 -7.28 -21.49
N ASN A 598 -1.75 -5.98 -21.34
CA ASN A 598 -1.98 -5.05 -22.46
C ASN A 598 -1.33 -3.67 -22.28
N SER A 599 -0.58 -3.43 -21.21
CA SER A 599 -0.02 -2.10 -20.87
C SER A 599 -1.07 -1.00 -20.65
N ILE A 600 -2.35 -1.36 -20.51
CA ILE A 600 -3.42 -0.39 -20.29
C ILE A 600 -3.64 -0.21 -18.78
N ASP A 601 -3.40 1.01 -18.29
CA ASP A 601 -3.76 1.40 -16.93
C ASP A 601 -5.13 2.09 -16.93
N LEU A 602 -6.17 1.36 -16.51
CA LEU A 602 -7.54 1.86 -16.51
C LEU A 602 -7.78 3.01 -15.52
N HIS A 603 -6.98 3.12 -14.45
CA HIS A 603 -7.11 4.25 -13.53
C HIS A 603 -6.59 5.52 -14.20
N VAL A 604 -5.41 5.46 -14.81
CA VAL A 604 -4.83 6.58 -15.58
C VAL A 604 -5.74 6.96 -16.75
N THR A 605 -6.28 5.96 -17.46
CA THR A 605 -7.25 6.15 -18.56
C THR A 605 -8.48 6.91 -18.08
N ASN A 606 -9.04 6.56 -16.92
CA ASN A 606 -10.19 7.26 -16.36
C ASN A 606 -9.83 8.70 -15.95
N VAL A 607 -8.65 8.94 -15.36
CA VAL A 607 -8.18 10.29 -15.00
C VAL A 607 -8.04 11.17 -16.24
N LEU A 608 -7.45 10.66 -17.33
CA LEU A 608 -7.34 11.36 -18.62
C LEU A 608 -8.71 11.79 -19.14
N ILE A 609 -9.66 10.85 -19.22
CA ILE A 609 -11.02 11.13 -19.72
C ILE A 609 -11.69 12.21 -18.87
N LYS A 610 -11.57 12.12 -17.55
CA LYS A 610 -12.20 13.08 -16.62
C LYS A 610 -11.53 14.46 -16.66
N CYS A 611 -10.30 14.54 -17.16
CA CYS A 611 -9.61 15.79 -17.49
C CYS A 611 -9.94 16.31 -18.91
N GLY A 612 -10.82 15.64 -19.66
CA GLY A 612 -11.14 16.00 -21.04
C GLY A 612 -10.07 15.62 -22.05
N ILE A 613 -9.16 14.72 -21.68
CA ILE A 613 -8.07 14.25 -22.53
C ILE A 613 -8.44 12.89 -23.10
N LYS A 614 -8.33 12.76 -24.43
CA LYS A 614 -8.50 11.48 -25.13
C LYS A 614 -7.31 10.57 -24.82
N PRO A 615 -7.49 9.42 -24.15
CA PRO A 615 -6.40 8.51 -23.85
C PRO A 615 -5.81 7.91 -25.13
N LYS A 616 -4.48 7.80 -25.20
CA LYS A 616 -3.79 7.03 -26.24
C LYS A 616 -3.69 5.58 -25.77
N LEU A 617 -4.45 4.69 -26.40
CA LEU A 617 -4.55 3.27 -26.02
C LEU A 617 -3.96 2.39 -27.12
N GLN A 618 -3.06 1.48 -26.74
CA GLN A 618 -2.49 0.50 -27.67
C GLN A 618 -3.34 -0.77 -27.76
N GLU A 619 -3.20 -1.52 -28.86
CA GLU A 619 -3.97 -2.73 -29.13
C GLU A 619 -3.20 -4.04 -28.90
N VAL A 620 -2.08 -4.02 -28.18
CA VAL A 620 -1.21 -5.19 -28.08
C VAL A 620 -1.59 -6.04 -26.87
N ILE A 621 -2.00 -7.30 -27.11
CA ILE A 621 -1.99 -8.34 -26.06
C ILE A 621 -0.57 -8.87 -25.99
N MET A 622 0.09 -8.62 -24.87
CA MET A 622 1.46 -9.07 -24.60
C MET A 622 1.47 -10.43 -23.89
N ASN A 623 0.45 -10.69 -23.06
CA ASN A 623 0.37 -11.90 -22.25
C ASN A 623 -1.08 -12.36 -22.08
N TYR A 624 -1.24 -13.66 -21.81
CA TYR A 624 -2.46 -14.32 -21.39
C TYR A 624 -2.39 -14.57 -19.89
N ALA A 625 -3.51 -14.37 -19.20
CA ALA A 625 -3.61 -14.45 -17.76
C ALA A 625 -4.78 -15.35 -17.35
N VAL A 626 -4.55 -16.25 -16.39
CA VAL A 626 -5.60 -17.01 -15.72
C VAL A 626 -5.34 -16.95 -14.23
N GLY A 627 -6.31 -16.51 -13.46
CA GLY A 627 -6.16 -16.30 -12.02
C GLY A 627 -7.23 -16.96 -11.18
N CYS A 628 -6.90 -17.17 -9.90
CA CYS A 628 -7.81 -17.65 -8.88
C CYS A 628 -7.88 -16.68 -7.70
N PHE A 629 -9.10 -16.36 -7.28
CA PHE A 629 -9.38 -15.57 -6.10
C PHE A 629 -9.14 -16.44 -4.85
N LEU A 630 -8.48 -15.89 -3.84
CA LEU A 630 -8.07 -16.62 -2.65
C LEU A 630 -8.85 -16.10 -1.44
N TYR A 631 -9.55 -17.02 -0.79
CA TYR A 631 -10.39 -16.79 0.38
C TYR A 631 -9.77 -17.35 1.65
N SER A 632 -10.01 -16.68 2.78
CA SER A 632 -9.41 -17.05 4.06
C SER A 632 -9.78 -18.48 4.48
N PHE A 633 -11.06 -18.86 4.32
CA PHE A 633 -11.57 -20.18 4.68
C PHE A 633 -10.87 -21.33 3.91
N ALA A 634 -10.46 -21.10 2.67
CA ALA A 634 -9.87 -22.13 1.80
C ALA A 634 -8.34 -22.10 1.75
N HIS A 635 -7.69 -20.95 1.91
CA HIS A 635 -6.26 -20.79 1.55
C HIS A 635 -5.36 -20.22 2.65
N LEU A 636 -5.92 -19.64 3.72
CA LEU A 636 -5.14 -18.88 4.71
C LEU A 636 -4.09 -19.75 5.41
N ARG A 637 -4.40 -21.02 5.68
CA ARG A 637 -3.49 -21.95 6.33
C ARG A 637 -2.23 -22.17 5.49
N GLN A 638 -2.39 -22.49 4.21
CA GLN A 638 -1.29 -22.72 3.27
C GLN A 638 -0.49 -21.43 3.04
N LEU A 639 -1.16 -20.29 2.91
CA LEU A 639 -0.49 -19.01 2.67
C LEU A 639 0.27 -18.48 3.89
N ARG A 640 0.04 -18.99 5.10
CA ARG A 640 0.89 -18.69 6.26
C ARG A 640 2.21 -19.48 6.28
N ASP A 641 2.36 -20.49 5.42
CA ASP A 641 3.59 -21.26 5.31
C ASP A 641 4.69 -20.44 4.60
N GLN A 642 5.84 -20.31 5.25
CA GLN A 642 6.97 -19.56 4.70
C GLN A 642 7.53 -20.17 3.41
N THR A 643 7.42 -21.49 3.21
CA THR A 643 7.88 -22.16 1.99
C THR A 643 7.00 -21.80 0.81
N VAL A 644 5.67 -21.78 1.00
CA VAL A 644 4.68 -21.33 0.02
C VAL A 644 4.93 -19.86 -0.33
N GLN A 645 5.10 -19.00 0.67
CA GLN A 645 5.39 -17.58 0.44
C GLN A 645 6.68 -17.35 -0.35
N ARG A 646 7.77 -18.06 -0.02
CA ARG A 646 9.04 -17.99 -0.79
C ARG A 646 8.83 -18.46 -2.23
N ARG A 647 8.02 -19.49 -2.45
CA ARG A 647 7.74 -20.01 -3.79
C ARG A 647 6.93 -19.03 -4.63
N ILE A 648 5.89 -18.42 -4.07
CA ILE A 648 5.11 -17.35 -4.71
C ILE A 648 6.04 -16.18 -5.06
N SER A 649 6.86 -15.69 -4.12
CA SER A 649 7.81 -14.60 -4.38
C SER A 649 8.79 -14.94 -5.50
N LYS A 650 9.31 -16.17 -5.55
CA LYS A 650 10.20 -16.62 -6.64
C LYS A 650 9.49 -16.62 -7.99
N LEU A 651 8.26 -17.13 -8.06
CA LEU A 651 7.46 -17.13 -9.29
C LEU A 651 7.15 -15.70 -9.77
N GLN A 652 6.89 -14.79 -8.84
CA GLN A 652 6.63 -13.39 -9.14
C GLN A 652 7.90 -12.68 -9.67
N GLN A 653 9.06 -12.90 -9.05
CA GLN A 653 10.36 -12.39 -9.54
C GLN A 653 10.70 -12.90 -10.95
N GLN A 654 10.20 -14.07 -11.32
CA GLN A 654 10.38 -14.67 -12.64
C GLN A 654 9.32 -14.22 -13.66
N ASN A 655 8.43 -13.28 -13.30
CA ASN A 655 7.31 -12.81 -14.12
C ASN A 655 6.38 -13.94 -14.59
N GLN A 656 6.30 -15.04 -13.83
CA GLN A 656 5.43 -16.17 -14.17
C GLN A 656 4.04 -16.02 -13.58
N ILE A 657 3.92 -15.25 -12.49
CA ILE A 657 2.66 -14.93 -11.84
C ILE A 657 2.58 -13.46 -11.46
N LEU A 658 1.36 -12.99 -11.28
CA LEU A 658 1.02 -11.79 -10.53
C LEU A 658 0.30 -12.22 -9.25
N TYR A 659 0.86 -11.89 -8.09
CA TYR A 659 0.23 -12.13 -6.79
C TYR A 659 -0.20 -10.80 -6.18
N ILE A 660 -1.50 -10.63 -5.98
CA ILE A 660 -2.10 -9.38 -5.50
C ILE A 660 -2.82 -9.62 -4.17
N GLU A 661 -2.24 -9.15 -3.07
CA GLU A 661 -2.78 -9.30 -1.73
C GLU A 661 -3.50 -8.02 -1.25
N ARG A 662 -4.44 -8.17 -0.31
CA ARG A 662 -4.99 -7.07 0.48
C ARG A 662 -4.06 -6.75 1.65
N SER A 663 -3.98 -5.48 2.01
CA SER A 663 -3.18 -4.99 3.14
C SER A 663 -3.64 -5.55 4.50
N GLU A 664 -4.91 -5.96 4.61
CA GLU A 664 -5.50 -6.52 5.83
C GLU A 664 -6.17 -7.85 5.51
N ILE A 665 -5.74 -8.90 6.21
CA ILE A 665 -6.42 -10.20 6.20
C ILE A 665 -7.60 -10.08 7.16
N ALA A 666 -8.80 -9.86 6.64
CA ALA A 666 -10.01 -9.89 7.46
C ALA A 666 -10.17 -11.28 8.12
N GLU A 667 -10.65 -11.30 9.36
CA GLU A 667 -11.06 -12.53 10.05
C GLU A 667 -12.07 -13.31 9.19
N CYS A 668 -12.10 -14.64 9.37
CA CYS A 668 -12.98 -15.51 8.59
C CYS A 668 -14.47 -15.16 8.83
N ASP A 669 -15.04 -14.32 7.97
CA ASP A 669 -16.48 -14.25 7.79
C ASP A 669 -16.90 -15.31 6.78
N ASN A 670 -17.55 -16.36 7.29
CA ASN A 670 -18.07 -17.45 6.47
C ASN A 670 -19.42 -17.10 5.81
N THR A 671 -20.06 -16.00 6.23
CA THR A 671 -21.37 -15.57 5.73
C THR A 671 -21.20 -14.85 4.39
N PHE A 672 -20.23 -13.93 4.33
CA PHE A 672 -19.87 -13.18 3.12
C PHE A 672 -18.35 -13.20 2.92
N PRO A 673 -17.80 -14.31 2.39
CA PRO A 673 -16.36 -14.49 2.31
C PRO A 673 -15.73 -13.44 1.39
N LYS A 674 -14.76 -12.70 1.95
CA LYS A 674 -14.03 -11.67 1.21
C LYS A 674 -12.73 -12.24 0.65
N CYS A 675 -12.54 -12.09 -0.66
CA CYS A 675 -11.29 -12.42 -1.30
C CYS A 675 -10.16 -11.56 -0.73
N PHE A 676 -9.13 -12.19 -0.18
CA PHE A 676 -7.97 -11.49 0.40
C PHE A 676 -6.81 -11.41 -0.59
N ALA A 677 -6.59 -12.42 -1.44
CA ALA A 677 -5.53 -12.39 -2.45
C ALA A 677 -6.00 -12.89 -3.82
N HIS A 678 -5.27 -12.55 -4.88
CA HIS A 678 -5.50 -13.02 -6.24
C HIS A 678 -4.18 -13.49 -6.82
N LEU A 679 -4.10 -14.77 -7.17
CA LEU A 679 -2.93 -15.38 -7.79
C LEU A 679 -3.24 -15.60 -9.27
N VAL A 680 -2.47 -14.96 -10.13
CA VAL A 680 -2.69 -14.95 -11.59
C VAL A 680 -1.48 -15.54 -12.27
N ALA A 681 -1.63 -16.66 -12.96
CA ALA A 681 -0.60 -17.21 -13.83
C ALA A 681 -0.56 -16.45 -15.16
N ILE A 682 0.64 -16.12 -15.62
CA ILE A 682 0.87 -15.37 -16.86
C ILE A 682 1.63 -16.26 -17.84
N ASP A 683 1.19 -16.30 -19.10
CA ASP A 683 1.90 -16.98 -20.18
C ASP A 683 1.82 -16.19 -21.49
N LYS A 684 2.83 -16.30 -22.35
CA LYS A 684 2.88 -15.57 -23.63
C LYS A 684 2.19 -16.29 -24.78
N ARG A 685 1.91 -17.59 -24.63
CA ARG A 685 1.45 -18.44 -25.73
C ARG A 685 -0.07 -18.42 -25.91
N SER A 686 -0.83 -18.72 -24.85
CA SER A 686 -2.29 -18.76 -24.88
C SER A 686 -2.91 -18.82 -23.48
N VAL A 687 -4.23 -18.62 -23.40
CA VAL A 687 -5.02 -18.86 -22.19
C VAL A 687 -4.85 -20.28 -21.67
N GLN A 688 -4.80 -21.29 -22.55
CA GLN A 688 -4.64 -22.69 -22.15
C GLN A 688 -3.30 -22.96 -21.43
N PHE A 689 -2.21 -22.34 -21.87
CA PHE A 689 -0.93 -22.46 -21.17
C PHE A 689 -0.92 -21.73 -19.83
N ALA A 690 -1.53 -20.56 -19.74
CA ALA A 690 -1.69 -19.84 -18.47
C ALA A 690 -2.59 -20.61 -17.49
N LYS A 691 -3.68 -21.23 -17.98
CA LYS A 691 -4.57 -22.11 -17.23
C LYS A 691 -3.83 -23.31 -16.67
N GLN A 692 -3.09 -24.04 -17.51
CA GLN A 692 -2.34 -25.21 -17.04
C GLN A 692 -1.29 -24.80 -15.99
N LYS A 693 -0.59 -23.69 -16.22
CA LYS A 693 0.36 -23.13 -15.26
C LYS A 693 -0.30 -22.79 -13.92
N LEU A 694 -1.49 -22.20 -13.92
CA LEU A 694 -2.25 -21.93 -12.69
C LEU A 694 -2.59 -23.23 -11.96
N ILE A 695 -3.09 -24.23 -12.68
CA ILE A 695 -3.44 -25.54 -12.12
C ILE A 695 -2.20 -26.18 -11.49
N ASP A 696 -1.05 -26.17 -12.17
CA ASP A 696 0.19 -26.76 -11.70
C ASP A 696 0.68 -26.06 -10.42
N ILE A 697 0.69 -24.72 -10.41
CA ILE A 697 1.09 -23.92 -9.24
C ILE A 697 0.14 -24.15 -8.07
N CYS A 698 -1.18 -24.10 -8.28
CA CYS A 698 -2.15 -24.33 -7.21
C CYS A 698 -2.06 -25.78 -6.67
N THR A 699 -1.73 -26.75 -7.51
CA THR A 699 -1.50 -28.14 -7.08
C THR A 699 -0.22 -28.24 -6.26
N GLU A 700 0.89 -27.67 -6.75
CA GLU A 700 2.20 -27.64 -6.08
C GLU A 700 2.10 -27.00 -4.68
N LEU A 701 1.35 -25.91 -4.57
CA LEU A 701 1.19 -25.13 -3.34
C LEU A 701 0.04 -25.60 -2.45
N ASN A 702 -0.66 -26.67 -2.81
CA ASN A 702 -1.82 -27.21 -2.11
C ASN A 702 -2.94 -26.15 -1.88
N LEU A 703 -3.15 -25.29 -2.88
CA LEU A 703 -4.18 -24.24 -2.91
C LEU A 703 -5.49 -24.71 -3.57
N SER A 704 -5.57 -25.96 -4.03
CA SER A 704 -6.80 -26.56 -4.54
C SER A 704 -7.25 -27.66 -3.60
N SER A 705 -8.55 -27.74 -3.33
CA SER A 705 -9.19 -28.78 -2.53
C SER A 705 -10.48 -29.27 -3.20
N ASP A 706 -11.17 -30.23 -2.57
CA ASP A 706 -12.49 -30.67 -3.04
C ASP A 706 -13.55 -29.56 -2.92
N GLU A 707 -13.46 -28.74 -1.86
CA GLU A 707 -14.35 -27.59 -1.63
C GLU A 707 -13.97 -26.36 -2.48
N TYR A 708 -12.70 -26.24 -2.87
CA TYR A 708 -12.19 -25.17 -3.74
C TYR A 708 -11.36 -25.75 -4.89
N ASN A 709 -12.05 -26.26 -5.92
CA ASN A 709 -11.41 -27.00 -7.00
C ASN A 709 -11.04 -26.12 -8.20
N ILE A 710 -9.75 -25.78 -8.32
CA ILE A 710 -9.24 -24.91 -9.39
C ILE A 710 -9.46 -25.52 -10.79
N LYS A 711 -9.34 -26.84 -10.94
CA LYS A 711 -9.58 -27.51 -12.24
C LYS A 711 -11.05 -27.39 -12.66
N HIS A 712 -11.97 -27.52 -11.71
CA HIS A 712 -13.40 -27.31 -11.95
C HIS A 712 -13.69 -25.84 -12.30
N PHE A 713 -13.16 -24.88 -11.53
CA PHE A 713 -13.46 -23.47 -11.75
C PHE A 713 -12.88 -22.91 -13.05
N THR A 714 -11.76 -23.46 -13.52
CA THR A 714 -11.15 -23.06 -14.80
C THR A 714 -11.67 -23.84 -16.02
N ARG A 715 -12.65 -24.75 -15.86
CA ARG A 715 -13.08 -25.66 -16.95
C ARG A 715 -13.68 -24.96 -18.17
N TYR A 716 -14.13 -23.71 -18.03
CA TYR A 716 -14.74 -22.91 -19.09
C TYR A 716 -13.74 -22.03 -19.85
N PHE A 717 -12.47 -22.01 -19.43
CA PHE A 717 -11.40 -21.27 -20.10
C PHE A 717 -10.63 -22.13 -21.09
#